data_AF-A0A420UBA6-F1
#
_entry.id   AF-A0A420UBA6-F1
#
_cell.length_a   1.000
_cell.length_b   1.000
_cell.length_c   1.000
_cell.angle_alpha   90.00
_cell.angle_beta   90.00
_cell.angle_gamma   90.00
#
_symmetry.space_group_name_H-M   'P 1'
#
loop_
_entity.id
_entity.type
_entity.pdbx_description
1 polymer ?
#
loop_
_entity_poly.entity_id
_entity_poly.type
_entity_poly.pdbx_seq_one_letter_code
_entity_poly.pdbx_strand_id
1 'polypeptide(L)'
;MATRQRTATTVVVEDLPKVTLEAKSEPQFPDIKTIKDAIPAHCFQPSLVTSFYYVFRDFAMVSALVWAALTYIPSIPDQTLRVAAWMVYGFVQGLFCTGVWILGHECGHGAFSLHGKVNNVTGWFLHSFLLVPYFSWKYSHHRHHRFTGHMDLDMAFVPKTEPKPSKSLMIAGIDVAELVEDTPAAQMVKLIFHQLFGWQAYLFFNASSGKGSKQWEPKTGLSKWFRVSHFEPTSAVFRPNEAIFILISDIGLALMGTALYFASKQVGVSTILFLYLVPYLWVHHWLVAITYLHHHHTELPHYTAEGWTYVKGALATVDREFGFIGKHLFHGIIEKHVVHHLFPKIPFYKADEATEAIKPVIGDHYCHDDRSFLGQLWTIFGTLKPDRMTALEERLANIEALLTALGGRTLGASQTQPGLDIPLSDIDVSGSSNSWGISPIQTPLDLAQCQHTTFSNAGSQLTKAASSDQLELAPLSEVLPLVDNYFRNYNIIIPLFEENAFMRMLLDWYSSSTKRSTVAWAAINVVLAINYRILEGKTMDDPAFSQTIRNVRSAMSELMMQGQDLMGLQVLLGMVILFQGSSEVQLAIVLTGSVIRLAQSLRLNSKKVLTGLSKSEQAHRTRLFWLTYIYDREMAQRSQCPYQQADCETDMDLPEANPEEDLGIITSSTDTIQFNYLRSCAKFAFIQGKAHDLLYSQKSHTLTPESKARSIALIEELLKEWVEEIPPVLHTTEGINKTLSPLARVMMTNLWSRHIETRIKIHSIFTFEDTWINRVRRYLSPAVIDISDDIDGEVKRADLTPLPAGWGECVGNARVCLELISSTKLTEYILWLHTCTALPCLILIIVNMIEFPDHDLVTQDRKLLDSCFGVFDGVMKYLPKEPFDTILSISHQLDRRAKGQVYRTMLGKGDMSYQEDFQMSPSTAWALLDDIEFQ
;
A
#
# COMPACT_ATOMS: atom_id res chain seq x y z
N MET A 1 -15.50 10.08 60.72
CA MET A 1 -15.41 11.52 61.08
C MET A 1 -14.03 11.79 61.68
N ALA A 2 -13.53 13.01 61.45
CA ALA A 2 -12.37 13.63 62.09
C ALA A 2 -10.98 13.38 61.48
N THR A 3 -10.72 14.15 60.41
CA THR A 3 -9.73 15.24 60.36
C THR A 3 -8.39 15.04 61.10
N ARG A 4 -7.29 15.18 60.36
CA ARG A 4 -6.00 15.59 60.93
C ARG A 4 -5.27 16.56 60.00
N GLN A 5 -5.33 17.84 60.36
CA GLN A 5 -4.27 18.80 60.09
C GLN A 5 -3.10 18.53 61.05
N ARG A 6 -1.86 18.64 60.55
CA ARG A 6 -0.73 19.15 61.34
C ARG A 6 0.42 19.59 60.44
N THR A 7 0.76 20.85 60.57
CA THR A 7 2.01 21.48 60.11
C THR A 7 3.11 21.22 61.13
N ALA A 8 4.34 20.95 60.68
CA ALA A 8 5.58 21.34 61.37
C ALA A 8 6.84 21.15 60.49
N THR A 9 7.49 22.28 60.23
CA THR A 9 8.93 22.55 60.27
C THR A 9 9.88 21.98 59.19
N THR A 10 10.54 22.94 58.53
CA THR A 10 11.63 22.93 57.56
C THR A 10 12.95 22.37 58.09
N VAL A 11 13.68 21.57 57.30
CA VAL A 11 15.15 21.61 57.08
C VAL A 11 15.46 21.03 55.70
N VAL A 12 16.33 21.71 54.95
CA VAL A 12 16.83 21.40 53.59
C VAL A 12 17.94 20.35 53.64
N VAL A 13 17.95 19.36 52.73
CA VAL A 13 19.12 18.54 52.36
C VAL A 13 19.12 18.31 50.84
N GLU A 14 20.31 18.40 50.25
CA GLU A 14 20.70 18.64 48.85
C GLU A 14 20.26 17.62 47.77
N ASP A 15 20.27 18.15 46.54
CA ASP A 15 19.99 17.54 45.25
C ASP A 15 20.88 16.32 44.89
N LEU A 16 20.25 15.28 44.36
CA LEU A 16 20.84 14.27 43.47
C LEU A 16 20.02 14.21 42.17
N PRO A 17 20.65 14.07 40.99
CA PRO A 17 20.02 14.43 39.72
C PRO A 17 18.98 13.40 39.27
N LYS A 18 17.79 13.89 38.89
CA LYS A 18 16.80 13.11 38.15
C LYS A 18 17.34 12.80 36.74
N VAL A 19 17.45 11.52 36.39
CA VAL A 19 17.54 11.11 34.99
C VAL A 19 16.12 11.07 34.44
N THR A 20 15.71 12.16 33.81
CA THR A 20 14.51 12.26 32.98
C THR A 20 14.80 11.57 31.66
N LEU A 21 14.10 10.48 31.33
CA LEU A 21 13.99 10.05 29.93
C LEU A 21 12.85 10.87 29.33
N GLU A 22 13.23 11.90 28.57
CA GLU A 22 12.33 12.81 27.88
C GLU A 22 11.48 12.07 26.84
N ALA A 23 10.19 12.42 26.80
CA ALA A 23 9.31 12.09 25.69
C ALA A 23 9.89 12.72 24.40
N LYS A 24 10.10 11.94 23.34
CA LYS A 24 10.43 12.52 22.02
C LYS A 24 9.22 13.32 21.53
N SER A 25 9.32 14.64 21.64
CA SER A 25 8.42 15.62 21.02
C SER A 25 8.34 15.41 19.51
N GLU A 26 7.19 15.72 18.90
CA GLU A 26 7.12 15.87 17.44
C GLU A 26 8.23 16.81 16.94
N PRO A 27 8.81 16.59 15.74
CA PRO A 27 9.78 17.50 15.18
C PRO A 27 9.16 18.90 15.05
N GLN A 28 9.65 19.84 15.84
CA GLN A 28 9.12 21.19 15.89
C GLN A 28 9.63 21.97 14.67
N PHE A 29 8.75 22.27 13.72
CA PHE A 29 9.10 23.14 12.60
C PHE A 29 9.23 24.59 13.08
N PRO A 30 10.32 25.31 12.76
CA PRO A 30 10.44 26.72 13.08
C PRO A 30 9.40 27.53 12.30
N ASP A 31 8.84 28.57 12.91
CA ASP A 31 7.91 29.46 12.23
C ASP A 31 8.63 30.27 11.14
N ILE A 32 7.90 30.70 10.11
CA ILE A 32 8.47 31.39 8.95
C ILE A 32 9.19 32.71 9.31
N LYS A 33 8.77 33.37 10.39
CA LYS A 33 9.40 34.62 10.83
C LYS A 33 10.76 34.34 11.45
N THR A 34 10.87 33.30 12.29
CA THR A 34 12.15 32.85 12.84
C THR A 34 13.15 32.50 11.74
N ILE A 35 12.73 31.79 10.68
CA ILE A 35 13.60 31.48 9.54
C ILE A 35 14.01 32.77 8.81
N LYS A 36 13.07 33.72 8.60
CA LYS A 36 13.34 34.98 7.92
C LYS A 36 14.32 35.87 8.68
N ASP A 37 14.18 35.95 10.01
CA ASP A 37 14.99 36.81 10.86
C ASP A 37 16.46 36.35 10.93
N ALA A 38 16.74 35.09 10.59
CA ALA A 38 18.10 34.58 10.44
C ALA A 38 18.79 35.05 9.15
N ILE A 39 18.03 35.42 8.11
CA ILE A 39 18.59 35.83 6.82
C ILE A 39 19.03 37.30 6.87
N PRO A 40 20.26 37.63 6.43
CA PRO A 40 20.72 39.01 6.36
C PRO A 40 19.78 39.91 5.53
N ALA A 41 19.44 41.09 6.05
CA ALA A 41 18.44 41.97 5.42
C ALA A 41 18.81 42.40 3.98
N HIS A 42 20.11 42.48 3.65
CA HIS A 42 20.55 42.81 2.30
C HIS A 42 20.29 41.69 1.29
N CYS A 43 20.06 40.44 1.73
CA CYS A 43 19.66 39.34 0.85
C CYS A 43 18.33 39.63 0.15
N PHE A 44 17.42 40.38 0.78
CA PHE A 44 16.11 40.75 0.20
C PHE A 44 16.16 42.00 -0.70
N GLN A 45 17.35 42.57 -0.95
CA GLN A 45 17.53 43.81 -1.70
C GLN A 45 18.20 43.53 -3.05
N PRO A 46 17.45 43.32 -4.14
CA PRO A 46 18.03 43.04 -5.45
C PRO A 46 18.70 44.28 -6.07
N SER A 47 19.87 44.06 -6.67
CA SER A 47 20.61 45.06 -7.43
C SER A 47 20.16 45.04 -8.89
N LEU A 48 19.53 46.12 -9.35
CA LEU A 48 19.07 46.25 -10.72
C LEU A 48 20.21 46.12 -11.74
N VAL A 49 21.38 46.69 -11.42
CA VAL A 49 22.58 46.65 -12.27
C VAL A 49 23.06 45.21 -12.41
N THR A 50 23.12 44.47 -11.29
CA THR A 50 23.56 43.07 -11.28
C THR A 50 22.57 42.19 -12.05
N SER A 51 21.27 42.35 -11.80
CA SER A 51 20.22 41.57 -12.49
C SER A 51 20.27 41.79 -14.01
N PHE A 52 20.40 43.03 -14.49
CA PHE A 52 20.55 43.30 -15.92
C PHE A 52 21.91 42.86 -16.48
N TYR A 53 22.99 42.90 -15.71
CA TYR A 53 24.27 42.34 -16.14
C TYR A 53 24.13 40.88 -16.57
N TYR A 54 23.40 40.06 -15.81
CA TYR A 54 23.16 38.66 -16.17
C TYR A 54 22.28 38.52 -17.42
N VAL A 55 21.28 39.39 -17.61
CA VAL A 55 20.50 39.43 -18.87
C VAL A 55 21.41 39.72 -20.06
N PHE A 56 22.24 40.75 -19.97
CA PHE A 56 23.15 41.11 -21.07
C PHE A 56 24.20 40.03 -21.32
N ARG A 57 24.76 39.43 -20.27
CA ARG A 57 25.71 38.32 -20.34
C ARG A 57 25.10 37.14 -21.10
N ASP A 58 23.91 36.70 -20.69
CA ASP A 58 23.26 35.53 -21.27
C ASP A 58 22.85 35.80 -22.73
N PHE A 59 22.29 36.98 -23.04
CA PHE A 59 21.99 37.35 -24.43
C PHE A 59 23.24 37.49 -25.30
N ALA A 60 24.36 37.96 -24.76
CA ALA A 60 25.63 38.02 -25.48
C ALA A 60 26.13 36.61 -25.83
N MET A 61 26.05 35.67 -24.89
CA MET A 61 26.42 34.27 -25.11
C MET A 61 25.49 33.60 -26.13
N VAL A 62 24.17 33.79 -25.98
CA VAL A 62 23.14 33.32 -26.92
C VAL A 62 23.40 33.85 -28.33
N SER A 63 23.65 35.16 -28.46
CA SER A 63 23.86 35.80 -29.76
C SER A 63 25.18 35.40 -30.41
N ALA A 64 26.25 35.24 -29.62
CA ALA A 64 27.55 34.80 -30.11
C ALA A 64 27.48 33.37 -30.66
N LEU A 65 26.78 32.47 -29.98
CA LEU A 65 26.56 31.10 -30.46
C LEU A 65 25.68 31.06 -31.71
N VAL A 66 24.59 31.84 -31.77
CA VAL A 66 23.75 31.97 -32.97
C VAL A 66 24.58 32.44 -34.16
N TRP A 67 25.40 33.48 -33.97
CA TRP A 67 26.28 34.00 -35.00
C TRP A 67 27.30 32.95 -35.47
N ALA A 68 27.95 32.26 -34.53
CA ALA A 68 28.91 31.21 -34.84
C ALA A 68 28.25 30.04 -35.60
N ALA A 69 27.06 29.63 -35.17
CA ALA A 69 26.29 28.57 -35.82
C ALA A 69 25.93 28.92 -37.25
N LEU A 70 25.38 30.12 -37.48
CA LEU A 70 25.01 30.60 -38.82
C LEU A 70 26.23 30.81 -39.74
N THR A 71 27.39 31.16 -39.18
CA THR A 71 28.61 31.42 -39.95
C THR A 71 29.33 30.12 -40.34
N TYR A 72 29.51 29.20 -39.39
CA TYR A 72 30.42 28.06 -39.56
C TYR A 72 29.70 26.75 -39.90
N ILE A 73 28.53 26.47 -39.34
CA ILE A 73 27.87 25.17 -39.55
C ILE A 73 27.45 24.94 -41.01
N PRO A 74 26.89 25.94 -41.74
CA PRO A 74 26.56 25.77 -43.16
C PRO A 74 27.79 25.49 -44.05
N SER A 75 28.99 25.91 -43.63
CA SER A 75 30.23 25.70 -44.39
C SER A 75 30.74 24.26 -44.36
N ILE A 76 30.21 23.41 -43.48
CA ILE A 76 30.59 22.01 -43.35
C ILE A 76 30.06 21.21 -44.57
N PRO A 77 30.94 20.67 -45.43
CA PRO A 77 30.51 19.98 -46.65
C PRO A 77 29.78 18.68 -46.35
N ASP A 78 30.28 17.91 -45.37
CA ASP A 78 29.70 16.66 -44.96
C ASP A 78 28.35 16.88 -44.24
N GLN A 79 27.31 16.23 -44.74
CA GLN A 79 25.95 16.40 -44.22
C GLN A 79 25.80 15.85 -42.80
N THR A 80 26.43 14.72 -42.49
CA THR A 80 26.33 14.08 -41.17
C THR A 80 26.99 14.96 -40.11
N LEU A 81 28.20 15.45 -40.39
CA LEU A 81 28.95 16.32 -39.51
C LEU A 81 28.24 17.66 -39.30
N ARG A 82 27.59 18.20 -40.33
CA ARG A 82 26.78 19.42 -40.25
C ARG A 82 25.55 19.24 -39.36
N VAL A 83 24.83 18.12 -39.48
CA VAL A 83 23.72 17.80 -38.58
C VAL A 83 24.21 17.60 -37.16
N ALA A 84 25.32 16.88 -36.95
CA ALA A 84 25.92 16.71 -35.64
C ALA A 84 26.31 18.06 -35.00
N ALA A 85 26.89 18.98 -35.79
CA ALA A 85 27.22 20.33 -35.33
C ALA A 85 25.97 21.12 -34.91
N TRP A 86 24.86 21.01 -35.65
CA TRP A 86 23.58 21.61 -35.26
C TRP A 86 23.02 21.02 -33.96
N MET A 87 23.17 19.71 -33.72
CA MET A 87 22.72 19.07 -32.48
C MET A 87 23.58 19.50 -31.27
N VAL A 88 24.90 19.61 -31.45
CA VAL A 88 25.81 20.12 -30.41
C VAL A 88 25.52 21.58 -30.09
N TYR A 89 25.36 22.43 -31.12
CA TYR A 89 24.90 23.80 -30.93
C TYR A 89 23.57 23.83 -30.18
N GLY A 90 22.60 23.01 -30.61
CA GLY A 90 21.28 22.93 -30.01
C GLY A 90 21.31 22.67 -28.50
N PHE A 91 22.12 21.69 -28.07
CA PHE A 91 22.32 21.37 -26.66
C PHE A 91 22.95 22.54 -25.89
N VAL A 92 24.07 23.08 -26.38
CA VAL A 92 24.81 24.16 -25.70
C VAL A 92 23.98 25.44 -25.63
N GLN A 93 23.35 25.83 -26.74
CA GLN A 93 22.44 26.97 -26.81
C GLN A 93 21.26 26.79 -25.85
N GLY A 94 20.72 25.58 -25.74
CA GLY A 94 19.69 25.23 -24.77
C GLY A 94 20.09 25.55 -23.32
N LEU A 95 21.34 25.29 -22.93
CA LEU A 95 21.83 25.60 -21.59
C LEU A 95 21.78 27.11 -21.29
N PHE A 96 22.27 27.95 -22.21
CA PHE A 96 22.22 29.40 -22.03
C PHE A 96 20.79 29.95 -22.05
N CYS A 97 19.94 29.41 -22.92
CA CYS A 97 18.53 29.79 -22.96
C CYS A 97 17.76 29.36 -21.70
N THR A 98 18.14 28.26 -21.04
CA THR A 98 17.59 27.91 -19.71
C THR A 98 17.99 28.96 -18.66
N GLY A 99 19.21 29.50 -18.73
CA GLY A 99 19.62 30.66 -17.91
C GLY A 99 18.72 31.89 -18.12
N VAL A 100 18.42 32.21 -19.39
CA VAL A 100 17.46 33.28 -19.75
C VAL A 100 16.06 33.00 -19.18
N TRP A 101 15.61 31.75 -19.24
CA TRP A 101 14.33 31.34 -18.66
C TRP A 101 14.29 31.61 -17.15
N ILE A 102 15.37 31.27 -16.44
CA ILE A 102 15.51 31.46 -14.99
C ILE A 102 15.50 32.95 -14.63
N LEU A 103 16.14 33.81 -15.41
CA LEU A 103 16.06 35.27 -15.21
C LEU A 103 14.63 35.81 -15.38
N GLY A 104 13.86 35.25 -16.32
CA GLY A 104 12.43 35.54 -16.43
C GLY A 104 11.61 35.00 -15.25
N HIS A 105 11.99 33.85 -14.69
CA HIS A 105 11.42 33.30 -13.47
C HIS A 105 11.66 34.21 -12.25
N GLU A 106 12.87 34.74 -12.09
CA GLU A 106 13.22 35.72 -11.04
C GLU A 106 12.38 37.01 -11.15
N CYS A 107 12.08 37.44 -12.38
CA CYS A 107 11.15 38.53 -12.63
C CYS A 107 9.73 38.18 -12.15
N GLY A 108 9.29 36.94 -12.36
CA GLY A 108 8.01 36.43 -11.90
C GLY A 108 7.80 36.66 -10.41
N HIS A 109 8.79 36.29 -9.61
CA HIS A 109 8.80 36.42 -8.14
C HIS A 109 9.07 37.82 -7.61
N GLY A 110 9.63 38.69 -8.45
CA GLY A 110 10.10 40.01 -8.05
C GLY A 110 11.47 40.00 -7.37
N ALA A 111 12.22 38.90 -7.53
CA ALA A 111 13.61 38.80 -7.11
C ALA A 111 14.56 39.58 -8.05
N PHE A 112 14.15 39.82 -9.30
CA PHE A 112 14.97 40.56 -10.26
C PHE A 112 15.15 42.06 -9.89
N SER A 113 14.11 42.70 -9.36
CA SER A 113 14.09 44.12 -8.98
C SER A 113 12.97 44.41 -7.97
N LEU A 114 13.12 45.44 -7.15
CA LEU A 114 12.03 45.93 -6.29
C LEU A 114 10.86 46.55 -7.10
N HIS A 115 11.09 46.90 -8.37
CA HIS A 115 10.09 47.55 -9.22
C HIS A 115 9.29 46.52 -10.02
N GLY A 116 8.07 46.24 -9.59
CA GLY A 116 7.19 45.25 -10.24
C GLY A 116 6.95 45.49 -11.73
N LYS A 117 6.92 46.74 -12.20
CA LYS A 117 6.80 47.06 -13.64
C LYS A 117 8.02 46.61 -14.44
N VAL A 118 9.22 46.84 -13.91
CA VAL A 118 10.47 46.41 -14.57
C VAL A 118 10.48 44.90 -14.68
N ASN A 119 10.18 44.20 -13.59
CA ASN A 119 10.07 42.74 -13.59
C ASN A 119 9.05 42.25 -14.62
N ASN A 120 7.86 42.86 -14.67
CA ASN A 120 6.83 42.42 -15.60
C ASN A 120 7.22 42.62 -17.07
N VAL A 121 7.84 43.76 -17.41
CA VAL A 121 8.29 44.03 -18.79
C VAL A 121 9.47 43.14 -19.17
N THR A 122 10.48 43.06 -18.31
CA THR A 122 11.66 42.23 -18.54
C THR A 122 11.27 40.75 -18.62
N GLY A 123 10.55 40.23 -17.64
CA GLY A 123 10.10 38.84 -17.64
C GLY A 123 9.22 38.49 -18.85
N TRP A 124 8.29 39.37 -19.23
CA TRP A 124 7.49 39.18 -20.45
C TRP A 124 8.36 39.10 -21.70
N PHE A 125 9.36 39.96 -21.84
CA PHE A 125 10.32 39.89 -22.94
C PHE A 125 11.14 38.59 -22.94
N LEU A 126 11.76 38.25 -21.79
CA LEU A 126 12.64 37.08 -21.66
C LEU A 126 11.88 35.77 -21.95
N HIS A 127 10.68 35.61 -21.39
CA HIS A 127 9.86 34.42 -21.59
C HIS A 127 9.22 34.39 -22.98
N SER A 128 8.78 35.52 -23.53
CA SER A 128 8.27 35.56 -24.92
C SER A 128 9.35 35.18 -25.93
N PHE A 129 10.60 35.61 -25.70
CA PHE A 129 11.77 35.20 -26.49
C PHE A 129 11.98 33.68 -26.49
N LEU A 130 11.48 32.97 -25.47
CA LEU A 130 11.53 31.52 -25.35
C LEU A 130 10.18 30.86 -25.60
N LEU A 131 9.20 31.56 -26.19
CA LEU A 131 7.82 31.10 -26.38
C LEU A 131 7.13 30.56 -25.09
N VAL A 132 7.45 31.15 -23.94
CA VAL A 132 6.82 30.88 -22.66
C VAL A 132 5.81 32.00 -22.32
N PRO A 133 4.55 31.69 -22.01
CA PRO A 133 3.56 32.71 -21.68
C PRO A 133 3.79 33.26 -20.26
N TYR A 134 4.55 34.36 -20.17
CA TYR A 134 5.08 34.89 -18.90
C TYR A 134 4.04 35.07 -17.79
N PHE A 135 2.96 35.81 -18.02
CA PHE A 135 2.02 36.14 -16.94
C PHE A 135 1.17 34.95 -16.55
N SER A 136 0.78 34.11 -17.51
CA SER A 136 -0.01 32.91 -17.21
C SER A 136 0.79 31.93 -16.38
N TRP A 137 2.04 31.67 -16.76
CA TRP A 137 2.97 30.88 -15.96
C TRP A 137 3.29 31.55 -14.61
N LYS A 138 3.50 32.87 -14.57
CA LYS A 138 3.77 33.60 -13.33
C LYS A 138 2.66 33.40 -12.29
N TYR A 139 1.39 33.52 -12.68
CA TYR A 139 0.28 33.38 -11.73
C TYR A 139 0.09 31.95 -11.24
N SER A 140 0.20 30.95 -12.12
CA SER A 140 0.11 29.54 -11.71
C SER A 140 1.33 29.15 -10.85
N HIS A 141 2.53 29.59 -11.20
CA HIS A 141 3.75 29.35 -10.42
C HIS A 141 3.72 30.02 -9.04
N HIS A 142 3.19 31.24 -8.93
CA HIS A 142 3.00 31.90 -7.61
C HIS A 142 2.09 31.10 -6.68
N ARG A 143 1.08 30.41 -7.22
CA ARG A 143 0.20 29.56 -6.43
C ARG A 143 0.85 28.22 -6.08
N HIS A 144 1.68 27.67 -6.97
CA HIS A 144 2.54 26.53 -6.63
C HIS A 144 3.40 26.86 -5.40
N HIS A 145 4.17 27.95 -5.43
CA HIS A 145 4.98 28.41 -4.28
C HIS A 145 4.18 28.60 -2.99
N ARG A 146 2.91 29.05 -3.11
CA ARG A 146 2.03 29.22 -1.94
C ARG A 146 1.55 27.90 -1.34
N PHE A 147 1.32 26.89 -2.16
CA PHE A 147 0.67 25.62 -1.78
C PHE A 147 1.54 24.39 -2.04
N THR A 148 2.85 24.57 -2.17
CA THR A 148 3.78 23.48 -2.54
C THR A 148 3.62 22.30 -1.58
N GLY A 149 3.50 21.09 -2.13
CA GLY A 149 3.34 19.87 -1.35
C GLY A 149 1.93 19.65 -0.77
N HIS A 150 0.96 20.52 -1.04
CA HIS A 150 -0.44 20.30 -0.66
C HIS A 150 -1.15 19.41 -1.69
N MET A 151 -1.73 18.29 -1.25
CA MET A 151 -2.35 17.26 -2.11
C MET A 151 -3.59 17.71 -2.93
N ASP A 152 -4.02 18.96 -2.83
CA ASP A 152 -5.25 19.44 -3.48
C ASP A 152 -5.12 20.85 -4.07
N LEU A 153 -4.42 21.74 -3.37
CA LEU A 153 -4.28 23.14 -3.78
C LEU A 153 -3.02 23.43 -4.61
N ASP A 154 -2.02 22.54 -4.62
CA ASP A 154 -0.81 22.72 -5.41
C ASP A 154 -1.12 22.71 -6.92
N MET A 155 -0.45 23.59 -7.66
CA MET A 155 -0.61 23.77 -9.11
C MET A 155 0.24 22.80 -9.92
N ALA A 156 1.21 22.11 -9.31
CA ALA A 156 2.11 21.19 -10.00
C ALA A 156 2.51 20.03 -9.09
N PHE A 157 2.94 18.92 -9.71
CA PHE A 157 3.56 17.76 -9.05
C PHE A 157 2.71 17.01 -8.01
N VAL A 158 1.39 17.20 -7.99
CA VAL A 158 0.50 16.45 -7.08
C VAL A 158 0.46 14.97 -7.47
N PRO A 159 0.85 14.05 -6.58
CA PRO A 159 0.75 12.61 -6.83
C PRO A 159 -0.70 12.17 -7.03
N LYS A 160 -0.90 11.17 -7.89
CA LYS A 160 -2.24 10.57 -8.06
C LYS A 160 -2.52 9.65 -6.87
N THR A 161 -3.65 9.88 -6.18
CA THR A 161 -4.08 9.09 -5.02
C THR A 161 -4.79 7.78 -5.39
N GLU A 162 -5.06 7.53 -6.67
CA GLU A 162 -5.78 6.33 -7.14
C GLU A 162 -5.05 5.68 -8.33
N PRO A 163 -4.85 4.35 -8.33
CA PRO A 163 -4.44 3.63 -9.54
C PRO A 163 -5.61 3.62 -10.52
N LYS A 164 -5.48 4.37 -11.62
CA LYS A 164 -6.45 4.31 -12.72
C LYS A 164 -6.16 3.10 -13.60
N PRO A 165 -7.14 2.26 -13.93
CA PRO A 165 -6.94 1.13 -14.83
C PRO A 165 -6.46 1.63 -16.21
N SER A 166 -5.36 1.04 -16.70
CA SER A 166 -4.78 1.29 -18.01
C SER A 166 -5.80 1.00 -19.12
N LYS A 167 -6.03 1.96 -20.03
CA LYS A 167 -6.87 1.78 -21.24
C LYS A 167 -6.00 1.37 -22.44
N SER A 168 -5.21 0.31 -22.32
CA SER A 168 -4.26 -0.11 -23.34
C SER A 168 -4.76 -1.29 -24.18
N LEU A 169 -4.15 -1.45 -25.37
CA LEU A 169 -4.53 -2.38 -26.42
C LEU A 169 -4.18 -3.82 -26.00
N MET A 170 -5.21 -4.63 -25.78
CA MET A 170 -5.12 -6.04 -25.45
C MET A 170 -4.85 -6.89 -26.70
N ILE A 171 -3.76 -7.66 -26.71
CA ILE A 171 -3.54 -8.73 -27.69
C ILE A 171 -3.43 -10.04 -26.92
N ALA A 172 -4.30 -11.01 -27.24
CA ALA A 172 -4.33 -12.33 -26.60
C ALA A 172 -4.44 -12.32 -25.06
N GLY A 173 -5.17 -11.35 -24.48
CA GLY A 173 -5.44 -11.26 -23.04
C GLY A 173 -4.30 -10.68 -22.21
N ILE A 174 -3.23 -10.19 -22.85
CA ILE A 174 -2.10 -9.52 -22.22
C ILE A 174 -2.19 -8.03 -22.53
N ASP A 175 -2.16 -7.18 -21.50
CA ASP A 175 -1.92 -5.75 -21.69
C ASP A 175 -0.45 -5.56 -22.07
N VAL A 176 -0.19 -5.39 -23.37
CA VAL A 176 1.16 -5.15 -23.92
C VAL A 176 1.73 -3.82 -23.38
N ALA A 177 0.84 -2.88 -23.07
CA ALA A 177 1.02 -1.66 -22.28
C ALA A 177 1.80 -1.91 -20.99
N GLU A 178 1.19 -2.76 -20.18
CA GLU A 178 1.72 -3.23 -18.92
C GLU A 178 3.04 -3.95 -19.21
N LEU A 179 3.08 -4.97 -20.09
CA LEU A 179 4.27 -5.84 -20.29
C LEU A 179 5.55 -5.09 -20.63
N VAL A 180 5.41 -3.99 -21.36
CA VAL A 180 6.53 -3.18 -21.83
C VAL A 180 6.85 -2.05 -20.84
N GLU A 181 5.89 -1.60 -20.02
CA GLU A 181 5.99 -0.44 -19.12
C GLU A 181 7.18 -0.48 -18.14
N ASP A 182 7.70 -1.65 -17.80
CA ASP A 182 8.83 -1.82 -16.88
C ASP A 182 10.17 -2.08 -17.54
N THR A 183 10.22 -2.20 -18.88
CA THR A 183 11.50 -2.30 -19.58
C THR A 183 12.28 -0.99 -19.44
N PRO A 184 13.61 -1.03 -19.24
CA PRO A 184 14.43 0.18 -19.29
C PRO A 184 14.18 0.99 -20.57
N ALA A 185 13.92 0.31 -21.69
CA ALA A 185 13.55 0.96 -22.94
C ALA A 185 12.22 1.73 -22.85
N ALA A 186 11.16 1.16 -22.28
CA ALA A 186 9.87 1.86 -22.15
C ALA A 186 9.90 2.95 -21.08
N GLN A 187 10.63 2.77 -19.99
CA GLN A 187 10.83 3.82 -18.99
C GLN A 187 11.65 4.96 -19.56
N MET A 188 12.65 4.64 -20.38
CA MET A 188 13.37 5.64 -21.18
C MET A 188 12.44 6.34 -22.17
N VAL A 189 11.56 5.61 -22.86
CA VAL A 189 10.55 6.22 -23.75
C VAL A 189 9.59 7.12 -22.97
N LYS A 190 9.03 6.66 -21.83
CA LYS A 190 8.14 7.45 -20.97
C LYS A 190 8.84 8.68 -20.40
N LEU A 191 10.10 8.54 -19.99
CA LEU A 191 10.93 9.66 -19.55
C LEU A 191 11.16 10.63 -20.71
N ILE A 192 11.54 10.16 -21.90
CA ILE A 192 11.68 11.01 -23.10
C ILE A 192 10.38 11.75 -23.40
N PHE A 193 9.23 11.05 -23.38
CA PHE A 193 7.92 11.68 -23.56
C PHE A 193 7.63 12.71 -22.48
N HIS A 194 7.90 12.40 -21.20
CA HIS A 194 7.73 13.33 -20.10
C HIS A 194 8.61 14.57 -20.26
N GLN A 195 9.88 14.39 -20.61
CA GLN A 195 10.83 15.48 -20.81
C GLN A 195 10.52 16.34 -22.04
N LEU A 196 9.95 15.77 -23.11
CA LEU A 196 9.60 16.51 -24.32
C LEU A 196 8.23 17.18 -24.27
N PHE A 197 7.25 16.58 -23.58
CA PHE A 197 5.85 16.97 -23.64
C PHE A 197 5.23 17.36 -22.29
N GLY A 198 5.93 17.17 -21.16
CA GLY A 198 5.41 17.48 -19.82
C GLY A 198 5.08 18.96 -19.66
N TRP A 199 5.94 19.84 -20.15
CA TRP A 199 5.72 21.28 -20.15
C TRP A 199 4.50 21.71 -20.97
N GLN A 200 4.33 21.12 -22.15
CA GLN A 200 3.21 21.39 -23.03
C GLN A 200 1.92 20.86 -22.40
N ALA A 201 1.94 19.68 -21.78
CA ALA A 201 0.81 19.14 -21.05
C ALA A 201 0.40 20.04 -19.87
N TYR A 202 1.37 20.61 -19.16
CA TYR A 202 1.13 21.61 -18.13
C TYR A 202 0.46 22.88 -18.69
N LEU A 203 1.03 23.48 -19.75
CA LEU A 203 0.47 24.70 -20.34
C LEU A 203 -0.92 24.50 -20.94
N PHE A 204 -1.15 23.44 -21.71
CA PHE A 204 -2.42 23.23 -22.39
C PHE A 204 -3.51 22.64 -21.49
N PHE A 205 -3.15 21.83 -20.49
CA PHE A 205 -4.13 21.03 -19.74
C PHE A 205 -4.04 21.15 -18.21
N ASN A 206 -3.17 22.03 -17.69
CA ASN A 206 -2.90 22.14 -16.24
C ASN A 206 -2.56 20.77 -15.61
N ALA A 207 -1.82 19.94 -16.35
CA ALA A 207 -1.45 18.60 -15.92
C ALA A 207 -0.64 18.63 -14.61
N SER A 208 -0.78 17.60 -13.77
CA SER A 208 -0.14 17.45 -12.44
C SER A 208 -0.63 18.40 -11.33
N SER A 209 -1.67 19.19 -11.58
CA SER A 209 -2.31 20.03 -10.54
C SER A 209 -3.29 19.27 -9.65
N GLY A 210 -3.45 19.70 -8.41
CA GLY A 210 -4.46 19.19 -7.48
C GLY A 210 -5.88 19.56 -7.90
N LYS A 211 -6.89 18.82 -7.43
CA LYS A 211 -8.29 18.99 -7.88
C LYS A 211 -8.84 20.36 -7.49
N GLY A 212 -8.47 20.86 -6.29
CA GLY A 212 -8.83 22.15 -5.72
C GLY A 212 -7.97 23.35 -6.16
N SER A 213 -6.98 23.15 -7.03
CA SER A 213 -6.09 24.22 -7.52
C SER A 213 -6.80 25.26 -8.43
N LYS A 214 -7.97 24.90 -8.99
CA LYS A 214 -8.75 25.72 -9.92
C LYS A 214 -9.50 26.84 -9.18
N GLN A 215 -9.61 28.01 -9.80
CA GLN A 215 -10.28 29.17 -9.19
C GLN A 215 -11.81 29.11 -9.31
N TRP A 216 -12.34 28.26 -10.19
CA TRP A 216 -13.76 27.96 -10.34
C TRP A 216 -13.92 26.65 -11.14
N GLU A 217 -15.12 26.04 -11.12
CA GLU A 217 -15.36 24.75 -11.79
C GLU A 217 -15.93 24.92 -13.21
N PRO A 218 -15.28 24.39 -14.26
CA PRO A 218 -15.80 24.43 -15.61
C PRO A 218 -17.01 23.50 -15.81
N LYS A 219 -18.00 23.99 -16.57
CA LYS A 219 -19.23 23.25 -16.91
C LYS A 219 -18.91 21.98 -17.73
N THR A 220 -19.77 20.97 -17.66
CA THR A 220 -19.54 19.63 -18.27
C THR A 220 -19.32 19.67 -19.80
N GLY A 221 -18.62 18.67 -20.35
CA GLY A 221 -18.40 18.49 -21.80
C GLY A 221 -17.07 19.06 -22.33
N LEU A 222 -17.01 19.40 -23.63
CA LEU A 222 -15.81 19.96 -24.30
C LEU A 222 -15.27 21.22 -23.61
N SER A 223 -16.11 21.97 -22.89
CA SER A 223 -15.71 23.16 -22.17
C SER A 223 -14.68 22.87 -21.07
N LYS A 224 -14.64 21.65 -20.52
CA LYS A 224 -13.68 21.22 -19.49
C LYS A 224 -12.24 21.14 -19.98
N TRP A 225 -12.01 20.77 -21.25
CA TRP A 225 -10.66 20.62 -21.81
C TRP A 225 -10.00 21.97 -22.14
N PHE A 226 -10.77 22.90 -22.70
CA PHE A 226 -10.25 24.22 -23.09
C PHE A 226 -10.18 25.22 -21.93
N ARG A 227 -11.03 25.06 -20.90
CA ARG A 227 -11.08 25.97 -19.73
C ARG A 227 -10.03 25.63 -18.66
N VAL A 228 -8.95 24.94 -19.00
CA VAL A 228 -7.78 24.70 -18.11
C VAL A 228 -6.44 25.05 -18.77
N SER A 229 -6.48 25.79 -19.89
CA SER A 229 -5.28 26.20 -20.64
C SER A 229 -4.65 27.48 -20.09
N HIS A 230 -3.32 27.57 -20.17
CA HIS A 230 -2.51 28.76 -19.84
C HIS A 230 -2.54 29.83 -20.95
N PHE A 231 -3.08 29.49 -22.13
CA PHE A 231 -3.25 30.40 -23.27
C PHE A 231 -4.70 30.93 -23.38
N GLU A 232 -5.55 30.60 -22.41
CA GLU A 232 -6.95 31.02 -22.41
C GLU A 232 -7.16 32.06 -21.29
N PRO A 233 -7.40 33.34 -21.62
CA PRO A 233 -7.59 34.40 -20.63
C PRO A 233 -8.69 34.13 -19.61
N THR A 234 -9.73 33.39 -20.00
CA THR A 234 -10.86 33.06 -19.14
C THR A 234 -10.80 31.63 -18.58
N SER A 235 -9.61 31.05 -18.48
CA SER A 235 -9.37 29.70 -17.96
C SER A 235 -9.74 29.57 -16.47
N ALA A 236 -10.16 28.37 -16.05
CA ALA A 236 -10.40 28.00 -14.65
C ALA A 236 -9.13 28.05 -13.81
N VAL A 237 -7.97 28.05 -14.46
CA VAL A 237 -6.68 28.30 -13.81
C VAL A 237 -6.62 29.73 -13.27
N PHE A 238 -7.24 30.74 -13.88
CA PHE A 238 -7.02 32.14 -13.53
C PHE A 238 -8.25 32.82 -12.93
N ARG A 239 -8.00 33.90 -12.18
CA ARG A 239 -9.05 34.80 -11.70
C ARG A 239 -9.48 35.75 -12.82
N PRO A 240 -10.72 36.25 -12.83
CA PRO A 240 -11.19 37.16 -13.89
C PRO A 240 -10.33 38.42 -14.07
N ASN A 241 -9.73 38.93 -13.00
CA ASN A 241 -8.85 40.11 -13.04
C ASN A 241 -7.44 39.82 -13.60
N GLU A 242 -7.05 38.55 -13.74
CA GLU A 242 -5.76 38.14 -14.31
C GLU A 242 -5.84 38.00 -15.84
N ALA A 243 -7.04 37.86 -16.41
CA ALA A 243 -7.28 37.55 -17.82
C ALA A 243 -6.53 38.45 -18.81
N ILE A 244 -6.50 39.78 -18.56
CA ILE A 244 -5.83 40.72 -19.45
C ILE A 244 -4.32 40.45 -19.57
N PHE A 245 -3.69 39.96 -18.51
CA PHE A 245 -2.27 39.64 -18.50
C PHE A 245 -1.98 38.32 -19.23
N ILE A 246 -2.91 37.38 -19.21
CA ILE A 246 -2.84 36.16 -20.03
C ILE A 246 -2.82 36.54 -21.50
N LEU A 247 -3.75 37.41 -21.92
CA LEU A 247 -3.80 37.94 -23.29
C LEU A 247 -2.50 38.65 -23.68
N ILE A 248 -1.91 39.45 -22.77
CA ILE A 248 -0.61 40.09 -23.02
C ILE A 248 0.49 39.05 -23.25
N SER A 249 0.48 37.93 -22.53
CA SER A 249 1.44 36.84 -22.74
C SER A 249 1.28 36.24 -24.14
N ASP A 250 0.05 35.97 -24.56
CA ASP A 250 -0.24 35.40 -25.88
C ASP A 250 0.20 36.34 -27.02
N ILE A 251 0.05 37.66 -26.83
CA ILE A 251 0.59 38.67 -27.75
C ILE A 251 2.12 38.54 -27.86
N GLY A 252 2.82 38.34 -26.74
CA GLY A 252 4.28 38.13 -26.72
C GLY A 252 4.69 36.90 -27.53
N LEU A 253 3.95 35.80 -27.40
CA LEU A 253 4.15 34.58 -28.19
C LEU A 253 3.91 34.81 -29.68
N ALA A 254 2.83 35.51 -30.03
CA ALA A 254 2.50 35.83 -31.41
C ALA A 254 3.58 36.72 -32.06
N LEU A 255 4.12 37.68 -31.31
CA LEU A 255 5.22 38.54 -31.76
C LEU A 255 6.49 37.72 -32.02
N MET A 256 6.87 36.85 -31.08
CA MET A 256 8.06 36.00 -31.27
C MET A 256 7.85 35.00 -32.41
N GLY A 257 6.69 34.36 -32.52
CA GLY A 257 6.34 33.49 -33.64
C GLY A 257 6.39 34.21 -34.99
N THR A 258 5.93 35.45 -35.04
CA THR A 258 6.03 36.32 -36.22
C THR A 258 7.49 36.63 -36.56
N ALA A 259 8.32 36.94 -35.56
CA ALA A 259 9.76 37.17 -35.77
C ALA A 259 10.46 35.92 -36.34
N LEU A 260 10.15 34.73 -35.81
CA LEU A 260 10.68 33.46 -36.31
C LEU A 260 10.19 33.15 -37.73
N TYR A 261 8.93 33.44 -38.04
CA TYR A 261 8.40 33.31 -39.39
C TYR A 261 9.17 34.19 -40.38
N PHE A 262 9.39 35.46 -40.07
CA PHE A 262 10.18 36.34 -40.93
C PHE A 262 11.64 35.91 -41.04
N ALA A 263 12.26 35.47 -39.94
CA ALA A 263 13.61 34.93 -39.96
C ALA A 263 13.71 33.69 -40.87
N SER A 264 12.70 32.83 -40.88
CA SER A 264 12.65 31.63 -41.73
C SER A 264 12.61 31.95 -43.23
N LYS A 265 12.09 33.12 -43.61
CA LYS A 265 12.12 33.60 -45.00
C LYS A 265 13.52 34.04 -45.43
N GLN A 266 14.36 34.45 -44.48
CA GLN A 266 15.72 34.95 -44.77
C GLN A 266 16.76 33.83 -44.79
N VAL A 267 16.78 32.99 -43.75
CA VAL A 267 17.82 31.96 -43.58
C VAL A 267 17.34 30.55 -43.94
N GLY A 268 16.07 30.41 -44.32
CA GLY A 268 15.43 29.15 -44.62
C GLY A 268 14.77 28.50 -43.39
N VAL A 269 13.69 27.75 -43.65
CA VAL A 269 12.90 27.08 -42.62
C VAL A 269 13.72 26.02 -41.89
N SER A 270 14.51 25.21 -42.60
CA SER A 270 15.38 24.19 -42.01
C SER A 270 16.39 24.80 -41.03
N THR A 271 16.99 25.94 -41.40
CA THR A 271 17.93 26.65 -40.53
C THR A 271 17.24 27.14 -39.25
N ILE A 272 16.03 27.70 -39.32
CA ILE A 272 15.30 28.13 -38.11
C ILE A 272 14.89 26.95 -37.23
N LEU A 273 14.53 25.80 -37.81
CA LEU A 273 14.26 24.59 -37.04
C LEU A 273 15.49 24.17 -36.23
N PHE A 274 16.68 24.12 -36.84
CA PHE A 274 17.90 23.78 -36.08
C PHE A 274 18.35 24.90 -35.13
N LEU A 275 18.26 26.16 -35.56
CA LEU A 275 18.75 27.32 -34.84
C LEU A 275 17.93 27.63 -33.58
N TYR A 276 16.61 27.40 -33.63
CA TYR A 276 15.67 27.82 -32.59
C TYR A 276 14.88 26.66 -31.99
N LEU A 277 14.29 25.78 -32.82
CA LEU A 277 13.44 24.69 -32.29
C LEU A 277 14.25 23.67 -31.47
N VAL A 278 15.45 23.30 -31.91
CA VAL A 278 16.30 22.34 -31.16
C VAL A 278 16.70 22.89 -29.78
N PRO A 279 17.27 24.12 -29.65
CA PRO A 279 17.52 24.71 -28.32
C PRO A 279 16.25 24.85 -27.48
N TYR A 280 15.12 25.23 -28.08
CA TYR A 280 13.84 25.37 -27.39
C TYR A 280 13.38 24.05 -26.74
N LEU A 281 13.53 22.93 -27.43
CA LEU A 281 13.25 21.60 -26.86
C LEU A 281 14.19 21.27 -25.68
N TRP A 282 15.46 21.69 -25.75
CA TRP A 282 16.39 21.54 -24.62
C TRP A 282 15.99 22.41 -23.42
N VAL A 283 15.57 23.65 -23.62
CA VAL A 283 15.06 24.51 -22.53
C VAL A 283 13.88 23.84 -21.84
N HIS A 284 12.94 23.28 -22.60
CA HIS A 284 11.79 22.56 -22.05
C HIS A 284 12.18 21.31 -21.28
N HIS A 285 13.13 20.53 -21.82
CA HIS A 285 13.68 19.39 -21.09
C HIS A 285 14.27 19.82 -19.76
N TRP A 286 15.15 20.83 -19.74
CA TRP A 286 15.78 21.29 -18.51
C TRP A 286 14.75 21.81 -17.50
N LEU A 287 13.75 22.56 -17.97
CA LEU A 287 12.66 23.03 -17.12
C LEU A 287 11.93 21.88 -16.43
N VAL A 288 11.51 20.86 -17.20
CA VAL A 288 10.81 19.69 -16.66
C VAL A 288 11.72 18.87 -15.74
N ALA A 289 12.97 18.63 -16.12
CA ALA A 289 13.92 17.85 -15.33
C ALA A 289 14.24 18.50 -13.98
N ILE A 290 14.55 19.81 -13.99
CA ILE A 290 14.91 20.58 -12.79
C ILE A 290 13.74 20.58 -11.82
N THR A 291 12.58 21.05 -12.29
CA THR A 291 11.39 21.18 -11.43
C THR A 291 10.86 19.83 -10.95
N TYR A 292 10.92 18.78 -11.77
CA TYR A 292 10.57 17.43 -11.31
C TYR A 292 11.45 16.97 -10.16
N LEU A 293 12.78 17.10 -10.30
CA LEU A 293 13.74 16.65 -9.30
C LEU A 293 13.75 17.46 -8.00
N HIS A 294 13.35 18.72 -8.08
CA HIS A 294 13.17 19.61 -6.93
C HIS A 294 12.01 19.21 -6.03
N HIS A 295 10.97 18.63 -6.61
CA HIS A 295 9.70 18.32 -5.95
C HIS A 295 9.46 16.81 -5.77
N HIS A 296 10.42 15.97 -6.17
CA HIS A 296 10.35 14.52 -6.03
C HIS A 296 11.61 13.99 -5.35
N HIS A 297 11.41 13.42 -4.17
CA HIS A 297 12.42 12.68 -3.42
C HIS A 297 11.71 11.63 -2.55
N THR A 298 12.35 10.49 -2.29
CA THR A 298 11.74 9.38 -1.52
C THR A 298 11.49 9.73 -0.05
N GLU A 299 12.19 10.74 0.47
CA GLU A 299 12.12 11.17 1.86
C GLU A 299 11.23 12.40 2.07
N LEU A 300 10.75 13.03 0.99
CA LEU A 300 9.95 14.25 1.06
C LEU A 300 8.46 13.93 0.89
N PRO A 301 7.62 14.21 1.91
CA PRO A 301 6.20 13.92 1.85
C PRO A 301 5.42 14.97 1.06
N HIS A 302 4.25 14.57 0.57
CA HIS A 302 3.16 15.50 0.28
C HIS A 302 2.15 15.43 1.42
N TYR A 303 1.50 16.55 1.73
CA TYR A 303 0.63 16.70 2.88
C TYR A 303 -0.84 16.82 2.47
N THR A 304 -1.72 16.16 3.22
CA THR A 304 -3.16 16.42 3.20
C THR A 304 -3.45 17.81 3.77
N ALA A 305 -4.68 18.31 3.59
CA ALA A 305 -5.06 19.65 4.05
C ALA A 305 -4.80 19.87 5.55
N GLU A 306 -5.05 18.86 6.38
CA GLU A 306 -4.87 18.90 7.84
C GLU A 306 -3.40 18.88 8.27
N GLY A 307 -2.53 18.19 7.51
CA GLY A 307 -1.11 18.06 7.82
C GLY A 307 -0.22 19.17 7.24
N TRP A 308 -0.77 20.00 6.34
CA TRP A 308 -0.01 20.99 5.57
C TRP A 308 0.14 22.33 6.31
N THR A 309 1.33 22.91 6.23
CA THR A 309 1.57 24.33 6.52
C THR A 309 2.52 24.90 5.46
N TYR A 310 2.57 26.22 5.31
CA TYR A 310 3.49 26.86 4.35
C TYR A 310 4.95 26.41 4.54
N VAL A 311 5.44 26.35 5.78
CA VAL A 311 6.83 25.95 6.06
C VAL A 311 7.06 24.47 5.74
N LYS A 312 6.15 23.58 6.14
CA LYS A 312 6.23 22.15 5.82
C LYS A 312 6.25 21.92 4.30
N GLY A 313 5.37 22.61 3.57
CA GLY A 313 5.29 22.54 2.12
C GLY A 313 6.55 23.05 1.42
N ALA A 314 7.08 24.20 1.85
CA ALA A 314 8.31 24.77 1.29
C ALA A 314 9.56 23.91 1.58
N LEU A 315 9.62 23.29 2.75
CA LEU A 315 10.69 22.34 3.13
C LEU A 315 10.52 20.95 2.51
N ALA A 316 9.37 20.63 1.93
CA ALA A 316 9.18 19.44 1.09
C ALA A 316 9.77 19.63 -0.33
N THR A 317 10.95 20.24 -0.40
CA THR A 317 11.75 20.43 -1.61
C THR A 317 13.20 20.04 -1.33
N VAL A 318 13.97 19.73 -2.38
CA VAL A 318 15.35 19.24 -2.24
C VAL A 318 16.33 20.09 -3.05
N ASP A 319 17.43 20.48 -2.42
CA ASP A 319 18.57 21.11 -3.09
C ASP A 319 19.48 20.03 -3.70
N ARG A 320 20.02 20.28 -4.90
CA ARG A 320 20.86 19.32 -5.63
C ARG A 320 22.06 20.00 -6.28
N GLU A 321 23.13 19.26 -6.47
CA GLU A 321 24.34 19.75 -7.14
C GLU A 321 24.32 19.49 -8.65
N PHE A 322 24.52 20.55 -9.45
CA PHE A 322 24.73 20.43 -10.91
C PHE A 322 25.99 21.15 -11.40
N GLY A 323 26.96 21.29 -10.49
CA GLY A 323 28.32 21.73 -10.77
C GLY A 323 28.38 23.07 -11.50
N PHE A 324 29.27 23.17 -12.49
CA PHE A 324 29.48 24.41 -13.24
C PHE A 324 28.21 24.91 -13.96
N ILE A 325 27.44 23.98 -14.54
CA ILE A 325 26.24 24.33 -15.32
C ILE A 325 25.18 24.90 -14.38
N GLY A 326 24.88 24.20 -13.28
CA GLY A 326 23.90 24.67 -12.29
C GLY A 326 24.27 26.04 -11.73
N LYS A 327 25.50 26.18 -11.22
CA LYS A 327 25.96 27.40 -10.56
C LYS A 327 26.08 28.62 -11.48
N HIS A 328 26.56 28.46 -12.71
CA HIS A 328 26.92 29.60 -13.56
C HIS A 328 25.99 29.85 -14.75
N LEU A 329 25.41 28.78 -15.31
CA LEU A 329 24.48 28.88 -16.44
C LEU A 329 23.03 28.87 -16.00
N PHE A 330 22.68 28.05 -15.00
CA PHE A 330 21.34 28.00 -14.42
C PHE A 330 21.21 28.82 -13.14
N HIS A 331 22.17 29.72 -12.88
CA HIS A 331 22.06 30.72 -11.83
C HIS A 331 21.79 30.14 -10.43
N GLY A 332 22.23 28.91 -10.12
CA GLY A 332 22.11 28.33 -8.79
C GLY A 332 20.70 27.86 -8.41
N ILE A 333 19.74 27.84 -9.34
CA ILE A 333 18.36 27.43 -9.03
C ILE A 333 18.26 25.96 -8.60
N ILE A 334 19.20 25.11 -9.05
CA ILE A 334 19.21 23.69 -8.70
C ILE A 334 19.69 23.52 -7.25
N GLU A 335 20.74 24.26 -6.91
CA GLU A 335 21.49 24.19 -5.66
C GLU A 335 20.81 24.90 -4.48
N LYS A 336 19.83 25.78 -4.75
CA LYS A 336 19.25 26.71 -3.76
C LYS A 336 17.73 26.82 -3.88
N HIS A 337 17.06 25.70 -4.13
CA HIS A 337 15.61 25.63 -4.33
C HIS A 337 14.80 25.67 -3.03
N VAL A 338 15.32 25.12 -1.93
CA VAL A 338 14.65 25.14 -0.63
C VAL A 338 14.46 26.58 -0.15
N VAL A 339 15.53 27.39 -0.15
CA VAL A 339 15.44 28.81 0.20
C VAL A 339 14.59 29.59 -0.80
N HIS A 340 14.60 29.17 -2.07
CA HIS A 340 13.78 29.76 -3.11
C HIS A 340 12.28 29.57 -2.82
N HIS A 341 11.85 28.41 -2.34
CA HIS A 341 10.44 28.17 -1.94
C HIS A 341 10.04 28.91 -0.66
N LEU A 342 10.95 29.01 0.31
CA LEU A 342 10.71 29.77 1.54
C LEU A 342 10.66 31.28 1.28
N PHE A 343 11.53 31.80 0.42
CA PHE A 343 11.71 33.23 0.18
C PHE A 343 12.01 33.53 -1.30
N PRO A 344 11.04 33.37 -2.21
CA PRO A 344 11.26 33.47 -3.66
C PRO A 344 11.66 34.86 -4.17
N LYS A 345 11.62 35.88 -3.29
CA LYS A 345 12.05 37.26 -3.59
C LYS A 345 13.55 37.50 -3.41
N ILE A 346 14.29 36.53 -2.87
CA ILE A 346 15.74 36.62 -2.76
C ILE A 346 16.32 36.38 -4.16
N PRO A 347 17.12 37.30 -4.72
CA PRO A 347 17.78 37.09 -6.00
C PRO A 347 18.76 35.94 -5.91
N PHE A 348 18.83 35.14 -6.97
CA PHE A 348 19.70 33.96 -7.03
C PHE A 348 21.17 34.21 -6.61
N TYR A 349 21.76 35.36 -6.94
CA TYR A 349 23.15 35.70 -6.59
C TYR A 349 23.35 36.04 -5.10
N LYS A 350 22.29 35.99 -4.29
CA LYS A 350 22.32 36.07 -2.82
C LYS A 350 21.72 34.83 -2.15
N ALA A 351 21.28 33.85 -2.95
CA ALA A 351 20.65 32.63 -2.43
C ALA A 351 21.65 31.77 -1.64
N ASP A 352 22.92 31.72 -2.04
CA ASP A 352 23.98 31.04 -1.28
C ASP A 352 24.06 31.53 0.17
N GLU A 353 24.16 32.85 0.36
CA GLU A 353 24.22 33.47 1.69
C GLU A 353 22.96 33.22 2.50
N ALA A 354 21.79 33.29 1.86
CA ALA A 354 20.51 33.02 2.52
C ALA A 354 20.36 31.55 2.93
N THR A 355 20.78 30.60 2.09
CA THR A 355 20.76 29.16 2.40
C THR A 355 21.66 28.84 3.60
N GLU A 356 22.88 29.37 3.63
CA GLU A 356 23.79 29.15 4.76
C GLU A 356 23.25 29.75 6.07
N ALA A 357 22.51 30.86 5.99
CA ALA A 357 21.87 31.48 7.15
C ALA A 357 20.71 30.66 7.73
N ILE A 358 19.91 29.98 6.89
CA ILE A 358 18.75 29.21 7.36
C ILE A 358 19.08 27.78 7.79
N LYS A 359 20.14 27.16 7.24
CA LYS A 359 20.53 25.78 7.55
C LYS A 359 20.57 25.47 9.06
N PRO A 360 21.21 26.29 9.92
CA PRO A 360 21.22 26.05 11.37
C PRO A 360 19.85 26.17 12.04
N VAL A 361 18.92 26.92 11.45
CA VAL A 361 17.59 27.20 12.00
C VAL A 361 16.62 26.06 11.69
N ILE A 362 16.67 25.53 10.47
CA ILE A 362 15.78 24.45 10.00
C ILE A 362 16.34 23.05 10.30
N GLY A 363 17.64 22.93 10.58
CA GLY A 363 18.28 21.71 11.07
C GLY A 363 18.03 20.49 10.16
N ASP A 364 17.59 19.39 10.77
CA ASP A 364 17.32 18.11 10.12
C ASP A 364 16.21 18.17 9.05
N HIS A 365 15.45 19.27 8.97
CA HIS A 365 14.45 19.49 7.92
C HIS A 365 15.04 20.00 6.60
N TYR A 366 16.33 20.35 6.56
CA TYR A 366 16.99 20.72 5.31
C TYR A 366 17.33 19.47 4.48
N CYS A 367 16.72 19.35 3.29
CA CYS A 367 16.96 18.24 2.38
C CYS A 367 17.94 18.62 1.26
N HIS A 368 19.03 17.85 1.15
CA HIS A 368 20.06 18.01 0.14
C HIS A 368 20.48 16.65 -0.41
N ASP A 369 20.74 16.57 -1.72
CA ASP A 369 21.13 15.31 -2.36
C ASP A 369 22.24 15.51 -3.41
N ASP A 370 23.42 14.97 -3.07
CA ASP A 370 24.68 15.11 -3.81
C ASP A 370 24.85 14.13 -5.00
N ARG A 371 23.90 13.21 -5.22
CA ARG A 371 24.04 12.24 -6.33
C ARG A 371 23.92 12.92 -7.70
N SER A 372 24.43 12.28 -8.75
CA SER A 372 24.47 12.87 -10.09
C SER A 372 23.07 13.21 -10.62
N PHE A 373 22.83 14.47 -11.00
CA PHE A 373 21.52 14.98 -11.44
C PHE A 373 20.81 14.08 -12.48
N LEU A 374 21.53 13.62 -13.51
CA LEU A 374 20.96 12.72 -14.53
C LEU A 374 20.70 11.31 -14.01
N GLY A 375 21.57 10.80 -13.12
CA GLY A 375 21.36 9.52 -12.46
C GLY A 375 20.14 9.55 -11.54
N GLN A 376 19.94 10.68 -10.86
CA GLN A 376 18.77 10.95 -10.02
C GLN A 376 17.50 11.01 -10.84
N LEU A 377 17.52 11.72 -11.98
CA LEU A 377 16.36 11.80 -12.87
C LEU A 377 15.91 10.41 -13.32
N TRP A 378 16.87 9.55 -13.70
CA TRP A 378 16.59 8.17 -14.06
C TRP A 378 16.03 7.36 -12.88
N THR A 379 16.69 7.47 -11.72
CA THR A 379 16.36 6.68 -10.53
C THR A 379 15.00 7.08 -9.98
N ILE A 380 14.76 8.36 -9.76
CA ILE A 380 13.53 8.88 -9.16
C ILE A 380 12.33 8.65 -10.08
N PHE A 381 12.49 8.89 -11.40
CA PHE A 381 11.43 8.61 -12.37
C PHE A 381 11.10 7.11 -12.46
N GLY A 382 12.09 6.24 -12.25
CA GLY A 382 11.89 4.80 -12.17
C GLY A 382 11.34 4.31 -10.82
N THR A 383 11.75 4.90 -9.70
CA THR A 383 11.55 4.32 -8.35
C THR A 383 10.30 4.87 -7.67
N LEU A 384 9.85 6.08 -8.01
CA LEU A 384 8.59 6.65 -7.52
C LEU A 384 7.36 6.15 -8.29
N LYS A 385 7.21 4.82 -8.36
CA LYS A 385 5.95 4.15 -8.70
C LYS A 385 5.61 3.17 -7.57
N PRO A 386 4.57 3.42 -6.76
CA PRO A 386 4.11 2.47 -5.73
C PRO A 386 3.79 1.07 -6.29
N ASP A 387 3.48 0.97 -7.59
CA ASP A 387 3.03 -0.26 -8.26
C ASP A 387 4.16 -1.11 -8.89
N ARG A 388 5.43 -0.71 -8.79
CA ARG A 388 6.50 -1.27 -9.64
C ARG A 388 7.09 -2.60 -9.14
N MET A 389 7.11 -2.84 -7.83
CA MET A 389 7.65 -4.08 -7.28
C MET A 389 6.72 -5.27 -7.58
N THR A 390 5.41 -5.04 -7.45
CA THR A 390 4.35 -6.04 -7.55
C THR A 390 4.12 -6.51 -8.99
N ALA A 391 4.17 -5.60 -9.99
CA ALA A 391 3.95 -5.93 -11.40
C ALA A 391 5.14 -6.67 -12.06
N LEU A 392 6.37 -6.48 -11.55
CA LEU A 392 7.57 -7.16 -12.05
C LEU A 392 7.62 -8.64 -11.61
N GLU A 393 7.14 -8.95 -10.41
CA GLU A 393 7.09 -10.31 -9.86
C GLU A 393 6.04 -11.18 -10.57
N GLU A 394 4.87 -10.61 -10.89
CA GLU A 394 3.79 -11.30 -11.59
C GLU A 394 4.13 -11.62 -13.06
N ARG A 395 4.96 -10.79 -13.69
CA ARG A 395 5.44 -11.03 -15.06
C ARG A 395 6.53 -12.08 -15.19
N LEU A 396 7.40 -12.21 -14.18
CA LEU A 396 8.45 -13.24 -14.18
C LEU A 396 7.81 -14.64 -14.16
N ALA A 397 6.76 -14.82 -13.37
CA ALA A 397 6.01 -16.08 -13.25
C ALA A 397 5.29 -16.48 -14.56
N ASN A 398 4.77 -15.52 -15.33
CA ASN A 398 4.08 -15.79 -16.60
C ASN A 398 5.03 -16.16 -17.75
N ILE A 399 6.26 -15.61 -17.79
CA ILE A 399 7.29 -15.97 -18.78
C ILE A 399 7.83 -17.38 -18.53
N GLU A 400 7.99 -17.77 -17.26
CA GLU A 400 8.38 -19.13 -16.87
C GLU A 400 7.32 -20.18 -17.26
N ALA A 401 6.03 -19.85 -17.13
CA ALA A 401 4.94 -20.72 -17.57
C ALA A 401 4.89 -20.90 -19.11
N LEU A 402 5.15 -19.84 -19.89
CA LEU A 402 5.18 -19.87 -21.36
C LEU A 402 6.36 -20.67 -21.94
N LEU A 403 7.55 -20.57 -21.30
CA LEU A 403 8.73 -21.37 -21.66
C LEU A 403 8.51 -22.87 -21.37
N THR A 404 7.77 -23.18 -20.30
CA THR A 404 7.37 -24.55 -19.96
C THR A 404 6.37 -25.13 -20.97
N ALA A 405 5.43 -24.32 -21.46
CA ALA A 405 4.45 -24.74 -22.47
C ALA A 405 5.04 -24.90 -23.89
N LEU A 406 6.07 -24.13 -24.25
CA LEU A 406 6.80 -24.25 -25.53
C LEU A 406 7.79 -25.43 -25.55
N GLY A 407 8.36 -25.79 -24.39
CA GLY A 407 9.15 -27.02 -24.23
C GLY A 407 8.32 -28.31 -24.31
N GLY A 408 7.00 -28.25 -24.12
CA GLY A 408 6.09 -29.40 -24.10
C GLY A 408 5.49 -29.83 -25.44
N ARG A 409 5.79 -29.15 -26.57
CA ARG A 409 5.25 -29.54 -27.90
C ARG A 409 5.95 -30.72 -28.57
N THR A 410 6.91 -31.36 -27.90
CA THR A 410 7.46 -32.64 -28.34
C THR A 410 6.87 -33.78 -27.51
N LEU A 411 6.07 -34.61 -28.20
CA LEU A 411 5.62 -35.96 -27.87
C LEU A 411 4.29 -36.06 -27.09
N GLY A 412 3.24 -36.40 -27.84
CA GLY A 412 1.90 -36.68 -27.34
C GLY A 412 1.52 -38.17 -27.30
N ALA A 413 0.19 -38.37 -27.23
CA ALA A 413 -0.61 -39.61 -27.35
C ALA A 413 -0.56 -40.52 -26.09
N SER A 414 -1.62 -41.23 -25.63
CA SER A 414 -2.86 -41.72 -26.25
C SER A 414 -3.84 -42.27 -25.16
N GLN A 415 -5.12 -42.38 -25.53
CA GLN A 415 -6.32 -42.93 -24.84
C GLN A 415 -6.28 -44.49 -24.67
N THR A 416 -7.20 -45.23 -24.01
CA THR A 416 -8.67 -45.43 -24.25
C THR A 416 -9.39 -46.35 -23.22
N GLN A 417 -10.74 -46.29 -23.23
CA GLN A 417 -11.80 -47.07 -22.50
C GLN A 417 -12.08 -48.51 -23.04
N PRO A 418 -13.09 -49.26 -22.51
CA PRO A 418 -14.46 -49.36 -23.13
C PRO A 418 -15.61 -49.47 -22.08
N GLY A 419 -16.94 -49.36 -22.31
CA GLY A 419 -17.84 -49.16 -23.45
C GLY A 419 -19.25 -49.74 -23.11
N LEU A 420 -20.34 -49.02 -23.39
CA LEU A 420 -21.69 -49.58 -23.64
C LEU A 420 -22.47 -48.66 -24.60
N ASP A 421 -23.09 -49.29 -25.61
CA ASP A 421 -23.58 -48.82 -26.92
C ASP A 421 -24.96 -48.08 -26.90
N ILE A 422 -25.19 -46.93 -27.59
CA ILE A 422 -25.60 -46.63 -29.01
C ILE A 422 -27.12 -46.88 -29.28
N PRO A 423 -27.90 -46.15 -30.15
CA PRO A 423 -27.57 -45.38 -31.39
C PRO A 423 -28.29 -44.01 -31.60
N LEU A 424 -28.15 -43.23 -32.71
CA LEU A 424 -27.20 -42.98 -33.81
C LEU A 424 -28.00 -42.38 -34.98
N SER A 425 -27.61 -41.23 -35.53
CA SER A 425 -27.66 -40.95 -36.98
C SER A 425 -26.96 -39.62 -37.32
N ASP A 426 -25.94 -39.77 -38.18
CA ASP A 426 -25.45 -38.85 -39.22
C ASP A 426 -24.49 -37.72 -38.78
N ILE A 427 -23.21 -37.66 -39.17
CA ILE A 427 -22.51 -38.09 -40.40
C ILE A 427 -21.02 -38.40 -40.14
N ASP A 428 -20.56 -39.38 -40.91
CA ASP A 428 -19.24 -39.99 -41.10
C ASP A 428 -18.22 -39.09 -41.84
N VAL A 429 -16.93 -39.42 -41.69
CA VAL A 429 -15.97 -39.79 -42.79
C VAL A 429 -14.51 -39.79 -42.26
N SER A 430 -14.09 -40.99 -41.89
CA SER A 430 -12.83 -41.72 -42.21
C SER A 430 -11.40 -41.20 -41.88
N GLY A 431 -10.60 -42.09 -41.25
CA GLY A 431 -9.16 -42.27 -41.56
C GLY A 431 -8.20 -42.86 -40.50
N SER A 432 -8.20 -44.20 -40.31
CA SER A 432 -7.08 -45.18 -39.99
C SER A 432 -5.82 -44.78 -39.17
N SER A 433 -5.13 -45.57 -38.31
CA SER A 433 -5.14 -47.00 -37.87
C SER A 433 -3.98 -47.30 -36.86
N ASN A 434 -4.22 -48.13 -35.82
CA ASN A 434 -3.41 -49.20 -35.14
C ASN A 434 -1.94 -48.97 -34.66
N SER A 435 -1.33 -49.65 -33.65
CA SER A 435 -1.63 -50.54 -32.49
C SER A 435 -0.28 -51.18 -32.00
N TRP A 436 -0.22 -51.73 -30.76
CA TRP A 436 0.61 -52.85 -30.20
C TRP A 436 1.58 -52.56 -29.00
N GLY A 437 1.18 -52.86 -27.74
CA GLY A 437 1.40 -54.16 -27.05
C GLY A 437 2.60 -54.44 -26.07
N ILE A 438 2.27 -54.56 -24.76
CA ILE A 438 2.66 -55.59 -23.72
C ILE A 438 3.99 -55.50 -22.88
N SER A 439 3.86 -55.68 -21.53
CA SER A 439 4.85 -55.65 -20.38
C SER A 439 5.40 -57.06 -19.93
N PRO A 440 5.91 -57.34 -18.68
CA PRO A 440 6.86 -56.70 -17.71
C PRO A 440 7.94 -57.69 -17.08
N ILE A 441 8.79 -57.18 -16.14
CA ILE A 441 9.43 -57.83 -14.92
C ILE A 441 11.00 -57.83 -14.80
N GLN A 442 11.46 -57.48 -13.57
CA GLN A 442 12.73 -57.79 -12.84
C GLN A 442 14.00 -56.88 -12.90
N THR A 443 14.42 -56.41 -11.70
CA THR A 443 15.74 -55.89 -11.25
C THR A 443 16.79 -57.01 -11.04
N PRO A 444 18.04 -56.75 -10.59
CA PRO A 444 19.08 -55.75 -10.97
C PRO A 444 20.48 -56.42 -11.19
N LEU A 445 21.49 -55.75 -11.79
CA LEU A 445 22.94 -55.77 -11.42
C LEU A 445 23.84 -55.13 -12.50
N ASP A 446 24.87 -54.41 -12.02
CA ASP A 446 26.25 -54.29 -12.54
C ASP A 446 26.55 -54.12 -14.04
N LEU A 447 27.16 -52.98 -14.41
CA LEU A 447 28.61 -52.90 -14.71
C LEU A 447 29.00 -51.54 -15.30
N ALA A 448 30.21 -51.16 -14.92
CA ALA A 448 30.98 -50.02 -15.39
C ALA A 448 31.28 -50.02 -16.91
N GLN A 449 31.84 -48.89 -17.37
CA GLN A 449 32.39 -48.57 -18.70
C GLN A 449 31.33 -48.00 -19.67
N CYS A 450 31.36 -46.70 -19.97
CA CYS A 450 32.35 -46.15 -20.89
C CYS A 450 32.71 -44.69 -20.60
N GLN A 451 33.98 -44.40 -20.88
CA GLN A 451 34.66 -43.14 -20.69
C GLN A 451 34.42 -42.14 -21.84
N HIS A 452 34.65 -40.87 -21.51
CA HIS A 452 35.09 -39.76 -22.37
C HIS A 452 34.22 -39.35 -23.57
N THR A 453 33.56 -38.19 -23.42
CA THR A 453 33.91 -37.04 -24.27
C THR A 453 33.68 -35.74 -23.52
N THR A 454 34.75 -34.98 -23.44
CA THR A 454 34.91 -33.65 -22.85
C THR A 454 34.09 -32.58 -23.59
N PHE A 455 33.24 -31.86 -22.87
CA PHE A 455 32.96 -30.45 -23.13
C PHE A 455 33.39 -29.65 -21.90
N SER A 456 34.50 -28.96 -22.02
CA SER A 456 35.02 -28.03 -21.02
C SER A 456 34.35 -26.66 -21.17
N ASN A 457 33.80 -26.18 -20.06
CA ASN A 457 33.77 -24.80 -19.57
C ASN A 457 33.26 -23.67 -20.49
N ALA A 458 32.03 -23.24 -20.23
CA ALA A 458 31.70 -21.84 -19.97
C ALA A 458 30.39 -21.75 -19.17
N GLY A 459 30.49 -21.58 -17.84
CA GLY A 459 29.30 -21.41 -16.99
C GLY A 459 29.46 -21.83 -15.53
N SER A 460 30.60 -21.57 -14.89
CA SER A 460 30.79 -21.83 -13.46
C SER A 460 30.89 -20.52 -12.66
N GLN A 461 29.80 -19.77 -12.59
CA GLN A 461 29.57 -18.79 -11.53
C GLN A 461 28.06 -18.65 -11.29
N LEU A 462 27.42 -19.66 -10.71
CA LEU A 462 26.14 -19.52 -9.99
C LEU A 462 25.79 -20.87 -9.35
N THR A 463 26.30 -21.06 -8.14
CA THR A 463 25.76 -21.88 -7.01
C THR A 463 26.92 -22.13 -6.05
N LYS A 464 27.21 -21.15 -5.18
CA LYS A 464 27.83 -21.49 -3.90
C LYS A 464 26.71 -22.10 -3.06
N ALA A 465 26.75 -23.41 -2.84
CA ALA A 465 26.02 -24.03 -1.75
C ALA A 465 26.38 -23.29 -0.46
N ALA A 466 25.37 -22.95 0.35
CA ALA A 466 25.59 -22.32 1.65
C ALA A 466 26.56 -23.18 2.47
N SER A 467 27.64 -22.57 2.95
CA SER A 467 28.59 -23.23 3.83
C SER A 467 27.90 -23.67 5.12
N SER A 468 28.20 -24.89 5.59
CA SER A 468 27.71 -25.49 6.85
C SER A 468 27.84 -24.61 8.10
N ASP A 469 28.62 -23.52 8.04
CA ASP A 469 28.85 -22.57 9.14
C ASP A 469 27.75 -21.49 9.29
N GLN A 470 26.68 -21.51 8.50
CA GLN A 470 25.59 -20.52 8.57
C GLN A 470 24.28 -21.02 9.20
N LEU A 471 24.10 -22.33 9.38
CA LEU A 471 22.85 -22.93 9.87
C LEU A 471 22.97 -23.34 11.34
N GLU A 472 22.95 -22.35 12.24
CA GLU A 472 23.04 -22.58 13.68
C GLU A 472 21.67 -22.80 14.33
N LEU A 473 21.61 -23.65 15.36
CA LEU A 473 20.49 -23.84 16.28
C LEU A 473 21.01 -23.85 17.72
N ALA A 474 20.16 -23.44 18.67
CA ALA A 474 20.44 -23.56 20.10
C ALA A 474 20.66 -25.04 20.51
N PRO A 475 21.27 -25.34 21.66
CA PRO A 475 21.46 -26.71 22.13
C PRO A 475 20.14 -27.50 22.18
N LEU A 476 20.21 -28.81 21.91
CA LEU A 476 19.02 -29.69 21.95
C LEU A 476 18.27 -29.62 23.29
N SER A 477 18.97 -29.39 24.40
CA SER A 477 18.36 -29.21 25.73
C SER A 477 17.42 -28.01 25.82
N GLU A 478 17.63 -26.98 25.00
CA GLU A 478 16.78 -25.79 24.93
C GLU A 478 15.70 -25.92 23.85
N VAL A 479 16.01 -26.60 22.73
CA VAL A 479 15.07 -26.77 21.61
C VAL A 479 14.01 -27.83 21.90
N LEU A 480 14.39 -28.96 22.49
CA LEU A 480 13.51 -30.11 22.69
C LEU A 480 12.25 -29.77 23.52
N PRO A 481 12.31 -29.04 24.66
CA PRO A 481 11.12 -28.67 25.42
C PRO A 481 10.11 -27.84 24.62
N LEU A 482 10.59 -26.99 23.71
CA LEU A 482 9.74 -26.10 22.89
C LEU A 482 9.04 -26.90 21.77
N VAL A 483 9.77 -27.84 21.15
CA VAL A 483 9.22 -28.78 20.17
C VAL A 483 8.15 -29.68 20.81
N ASP A 484 8.47 -30.21 21.99
CA ASP A 484 7.55 -31.00 22.81
C ASP A 484 6.27 -30.22 23.14
N ASN A 485 6.40 -28.94 23.52
CA ASN A 485 5.26 -28.08 23.83
C ASN A 485 4.39 -27.81 22.60
N TYR A 486 5.02 -27.63 21.42
CA TYR A 486 4.33 -27.50 20.14
C TYR A 486 3.50 -28.75 19.79
N PHE A 487 4.09 -29.94 19.86
CA PHE A 487 3.37 -31.17 19.50
C PHE A 487 2.25 -31.48 20.48
N ARG A 488 2.48 -31.30 21.79
CA ARG A 488 1.47 -31.56 22.83
C ARG A 488 0.28 -30.61 22.81
N ASN A 489 0.45 -29.36 22.40
CA ASN A 489 -0.60 -28.35 22.52
C ASN A 489 -1.11 -27.83 21.17
N TYR A 490 -0.22 -27.52 20.22
CA TYR A 490 -0.61 -26.87 18.98
C TYR A 490 -0.89 -27.86 17.84
N ASN A 491 0.04 -28.78 17.59
CA ASN A 491 -0.04 -29.71 16.47
C ASN A 491 -1.23 -30.68 16.59
N ILE A 492 -1.66 -30.99 17.82
CA ILE A 492 -2.88 -31.77 18.05
C ILE A 492 -4.14 -31.12 17.48
N ILE A 493 -4.22 -29.78 17.42
CA ILE A 493 -5.39 -29.06 16.87
C ILE A 493 -5.13 -28.68 15.41
N ILE A 494 -3.92 -28.24 15.09
CA ILE A 494 -3.47 -27.85 13.75
C ILE A 494 -2.32 -28.79 13.32
N PRO A 495 -2.64 -29.98 12.79
CA PRO A 495 -1.68 -31.05 12.51
C PRO A 495 -0.86 -30.75 11.26
N LEU A 496 0.13 -29.87 11.42
CA LEU A 496 1.02 -29.41 10.37
C LEU A 496 2.18 -30.39 10.15
N PHE A 497 2.73 -30.99 11.20
CA PHE A 497 3.83 -31.96 11.13
C PHE A 497 3.42 -33.32 11.69
N GLU A 498 4.02 -34.39 11.15
CA GLU A 498 3.94 -35.71 11.77
C GLU A 498 5.05 -35.82 12.82
N GLU A 499 4.67 -36.13 14.06
CA GLU A 499 5.55 -36.03 15.23
C GLU A 499 6.74 -36.97 15.14
N ASN A 500 6.54 -38.24 14.74
CA ASN A 500 7.62 -39.22 14.71
C ASN A 500 8.68 -38.87 13.66
N ALA A 501 8.23 -38.47 12.47
CA ALA A 501 9.10 -38.03 11.38
C ALA A 501 9.86 -36.75 11.75
N PHE A 502 9.19 -35.78 12.37
CA PHE A 502 9.82 -34.55 12.82
C PHE A 502 10.86 -34.81 13.92
N MET A 503 10.54 -35.64 14.91
CA MET A 503 11.46 -35.97 16.00
C MET A 503 12.69 -36.74 15.51
N ARG A 504 12.52 -37.66 14.56
CA ARG A 504 13.66 -38.32 13.90
C ARG A 504 14.54 -37.30 13.16
N MET A 505 13.94 -36.38 12.40
CA MET A 505 14.65 -35.30 11.72
C MET A 505 15.41 -34.40 12.70
N LEU A 506 14.78 -34.04 13.83
CA LEU A 506 15.41 -33.23 14.88
C LEU A 506 16.61 -33.94 15.50
N LEU A 507 16.49 -35.23 15.86
CA LEU A 507 17.60 -35.99 16.42
C LEU A 507 18.72 -36.18 15.40
N ASP A 508 18.38 -36.42 14.14
CA ASP A 508 19.33 -36.54 13.05
C ASP A 508 20.17 -35.27 12.87
N TRP A 509 19.54 -34.10 12.99
CA TRP A 509 20.21 -32.79 12.94
C TRP A 509 21.33 -32.64 13.98
N TYR A 510 21.09 -33.08 15.23
CA TYR A 510 22.08 -33.00 16.32
C TYR A 510 23.07 -34.16 16.31
N SER A 511 22.75 -35.28 15.66
CA SER A 511 23.61 -36.46 15.61
C SER A 511 24.81 -36.29 14.67
N SER A 512 24.63 -35.63 13.52
CA SER A 512 25.66 -35.50 12.48
C SER A 512 25.47 -34.25 11.64
N SER A 513 26.56 -33.52 11.37
CA SER A 513 26.55 -32.36 10.47
C SER A 513 26.20 -32.72 9.02
N THR A 514 26.43 -33.97 8.60
CA THR A 514 26.13 -34.45 7.24
C THR A 514 24.64 -34.63 6.97
N LYS A 515 23.80 -34.67 8.02
CA LYS A 515 22.34 -34.81 7.91
C LYS A 515 21.60 -33.46 7.95
N ARG A 516 22.34 -32.35 8.02
CA ARG A 516 21.76 -31.00 8.09
C ARG A 516 21.32 -30.54 6.71
N SER A 517 20.06 -30.13 6.58
CA SER A 517 19.49 -29.52 5.37
C SER A 517 18.79 -28.20 5.69
N THR A 518 18.73 -27.28 4.72
CA THR A 518 18.02 -26.01 4.88
C THR A 518 16.55 -26.22 5.24
N VAL A 519 15.89 -27.22 4.64
CA VAL A 519 14.48 -27.52 4.92
C VAL A 519 14.27 -28.01 6.36
N ALA A 520 15.11 -28.94 6.84
CA ALA A 520 15.01 -29.43 8.21
C ALA A 520 15.26 -28.30 9.23
N TRP A 521 16.25 -27.45 8.95
CA TRP A 521 16.54 -26.26 9.75
C TRP A 521 15.36 -25.29 9.79
N ALA A 522 14.76 -25.01 8.63
CA ALA A 522 13.60 -24.11 8.54
C ALA A 522 12.37 -24.68 9.23
N ALA A 523 12.12 -26.00 9.13
CA ALA A 523 11.05 -26.68 9.85
C ALA A 523 11.21 -26.58 11.37
N ILE A 524 12.43 -26.76 11.89
CA ILE A 524 12.70 -26.58 13.32
C ILE A 524 12.43 -25.13 13.73
N ASN A 525 12.92 -24.15 12.96
CA ASN A 525 12.68 -22.74 13.30
C ASN A 525 11.20 -22.34 13.21
N VAL A 526 10.40 -22.92 12.30
CA VAL A 526 8.95 -22.69 12.23
C VAL A 526 8.25 -23.23 13.48
N VAL A 527 8.60 -24.44 13.93
CA VAL A 527 8.05 -25.01 15.17
C VAL A 527 8.40 -24.14 16.39
N LEU A 528 9.65 -23.70 16.48
CA LEU A 528 10.09 -22.78 17.53
C LEU A 528 9.35 -21.44 17.48
N ALA A 529 9.20 -20.86 16.29
CA ALA A 529 8.50 -19.59 16.10
C ALA A 529 7.01 -19.69 16.46
N ILE A 530 6.34 -20.80 16.13
CA ILE A 530 4.94 -21.04 16.54
C ILE A 530 4.85 -21.16 18.05
N ASN A 531 5.76 -21.91 18.68
CA ASN A 531 5.79 -22.02 20.13
C ASN A 531 5.97 -20.64 20.80
N TYR A 532 6.96 -19.87 20.40
CA TYR A 532 7.20 -18.54 20.96
C TYR A 532 6.05 -17.56 20.72
N ARG A 533 5.53 -17.47 19.49
CA ARG A 533 4.52 -16.47 19.12
C ARG A 533 3.11 -16.85 19.59
N ILE A 534 2.70 -18.09 19.36
CA ILE A 534 1.31 -18.53 19.55
C ILE A 534 1.10 -19.13 20.95
N LEU A 535 2.00 -19.99 21.42
CA LEU A 535 1.84 -20.65 22.72
C LEU A 535 2.30 -19.77 23.89
N GLU A 536 3.43 -19.08 23.74
CA GLU A 536 3.98 -18.23 24.81
C GLU A 536 3.54 -16.76 24.69
N GLY A 537 3.19 -16.30 23.48
CA GLY A 537 2.73 -14.93 23.24
C GLY A 537 3.86 -13.89 23.18
N LYS A 538 5.07 -14.28 22.78
CA LYS A 538 6.23 -13.40 22.67
C LYS A 538 6.10 -12.43 21.49
N THR A 539 6.65 -11.23 21.67
CA THR A 539 6.74 -10.16 20.66
C THR A 539 8.09 -10.20 19.96
N MET A 540 8.25 -9.43 18.87
CA MET A 540 9.52 -9.30 18.12
C MET A 540 10.71 -8.79 18.95
N ASP A 541 10.47 -8.26 20.16
CA ASP A 541 11.52 -7.81 21.09
C ASP A 541 12.27 -8.98 21.75
N ASP A 542 11.66 -10.17 21.81
CA ASP A 542 12.33 -11.36 22.33
C ASP A 542 13.43 -11.82 21.34
N PRO A 543 14.70 -11.86 21.76
CA PRO A 543 15.80 -12.16 20.84
C PRO A 543 15.71 -13.54 20.19
N ALA A 544 15.21 -14.55 20.93
CA ALA A 544 15.09 -15.92 20.43
C ALA A 544 14.00 -15.99 19.36
N PHE A 545 12.84 -15.37 19.61
CA PHE A 545 11.78 -15.30 18.61
C PHE A 545 12.21 -14.50 17.37
N SER A 546 12.78 -13.31 17.55
CA SER A 546 13.31 -12.47 16.46
C SER A 546 14.31 -13.22 15.58
N GLN A 547 15.20 -14.01 16.21
CA GLN A 547 16.15 -14.84 15.48
C GLN A 547 15.46 -15.96 14.70
N THR A 548 14.49 -16.67 15.27
CA THR A 548 13.73 -17.70 14.55
C THR A 548 13.02 -17.14 13.32
N ILE A 549 12.45 -15.94 13.41
CA ILE A 549 11.82 -15.28 12.25
C ILE A 549 12.84 -14.91 11.18
N ARG A 550 14.02 -14.36 11.54
CA ARG A 550 15.11 -14.10 10.59
C ARG A 550 15.55 -15.37 9.87
N ASN A 551 15.68 -16.46 10.61
CA ASN A 551 16.07 -17.76 10.09
C ASN A 551 15.07 -18.27 9.05
N VAL A 552 13.79 -18.31 9.40
CA VAL A 552 12.73 -18.79 8.50
C VAL A 552 12.60 -17.91 7.25
N ARG A 553 12.73 -16.59 7.38
CA ARG A 553 12.76 -15.67 6.21
C ARG A 553 13.93 -15.94 5.27
N SER A 554 15.10 -16.26 5.81
CA SER A 554 16.30 -16.51 4.98
C SER A 554 16.18 -17.77 4.12
N ALA A 555 15.40 -18.76 4.56
CA ALA A 555 15.16 -20.00 3.82
C ALA A 555 14.03 -19.89 2.78
N MET A 556 13.26 -18.80 2.80
CA MET A 556 12.01 -18.66 2.04
C MET A 556 12.18 -18.83 0.53
N SER A 557 13.18 -18.15 -0.07
CA SER A 557 13.42 -18.21 -1.51
C SER A 557 13.82 -19.62 -1.98
N GLU A 558 14.67 -20.30 -1.21
CA GLU A 558 15.09 -21.67 -1.50
C GLU A 558 13.90 -22.64 -1.43
N LEU A 559 13.07 -22.53 -0.39
CA LEU A 559 11.88 -23.36 -0.20
C LEU A 559 10.86 -23.19 -1.34
N MET A 560 10.70 -21.95 -1.84
CA MET A 560 9.79 -21.66 -2.96
C MET A 560 10.28 -22.23 -4.30
N MET A 561 11.60 -22.42 -4.47
CA MET A 561 12.19 -23.00 -5.68
C MET A 561 12.15 -24.53 -5.69
N GLN A 562 12.03 -25.19 -4.53
CA GLN A 562 12.02 -26.65 -4.41
C GLN A 562 10.60 -27.23 -4.64
N GLY A 563 10.26 -27.47 -5.91
CA GLY A 563 8.89 -27.77 -6.35
C GLY A 563 8.25 -29.11 -5.96
N GLN A 564 8.96 -30.03 -5.26
CA GLN A 564 8.45 -31.39 -4.95
C GLN A 564 8.72 -31.88 -3.51
N ASP A 565 8.94 -30.98 -2.57
CA ASP A 565 9.16 -31.38 -1.17
C ASP A 565 7.93 -31.13 -0.28
N LEU A 566 7.42 -32.20 0.34
CA LEU A 566 6.30 -32.14 1.28
C LEU A 566 6.68 -31.34 2.53
N MET A 567 7.92 -31.47 3.02
CA MET A 567 8.38 -30.73 4.19
C MET A 567 8.49 -29.24 3.86
N GLY A 568 9.02 -28.88 2.69
CA GLY A 568 9.01 -27.51 2.19
C GLY A 568 7.61 -26.87 2.18
N LEU A 569 6.58 -27.61 1.73
CA LEU A 569 5.19 -27.15 1.83
C LEU A 569 4.75 -26.91 3.27
N GLN A 570 5.08 -27.81 4.20
CA GLN A 570 4.73 -27.67 5.62
C GLN A 570 5.40 -26.45 6.25
N VAL A 571 6.66 -26.18 5.91
CA VAL A 571 7.39 -24.99 6.37
C VAL A 571 6.73 -23.72 5.86
N LEU A 572 6.44 -23.63 4.56
CA LEU A 572 5.80 -22.46 3.96
C LEU A 572 4.38 -22.24 4.52
N LEU A 573 3.62 -23.31 4.75
CA LEU A 573 2.31 -23.22 5.41
C LEU A 573 2.45 -22.77 6.87
N GLY A 574 3.46 -23.24 7.60
CA GLY A 574 3.79 -22.73 8.93
C GLY A 574 4.16 -21.25 8.94
N MET A 575 4.82 -20.75 7.89
CA MET A 575 5.07 -19.32 7.70
C MET A 575 3.78 -18.53 7.47
N VAL A 576 2.85 -19.03 6.65
CA VAL A 576 1.51 -18.43 6.48
C VAL A 576 0.82 -18.29 7.84
N ILE A 577 0.85 -19.36 8.64
CA ILE A 577 0.28 -19.39 10.00
C ILE A 577 0.92 -18.35 10.93
N LEU A 578 2.22 -18.10 10.81
CA LEU A 578 2.92 -17.11 11.64
C LEU A 578 2.62 -15.67 11.21
N PHE A 579 2.68 -15.40 9.91
CA PHE A 579 2.59 -14.03 9.37
C PHE A 579 1.15 -13.51 9.28
N GLN A 580 0.12 -14.36 9.27
CA GLN A 580 -1.28 -13.91 9.29
C GLN A 580 -1.64 -13.07 10.52
N GLY A 581 -0.95 -13.28 11.65
CA GLY A 581 -1.13 -12.52 12.88
C GLY A 581 0.05 -11.59 13.12
N SER A 582 0.51 -10.88 12.09
CA SER A 582 1.61 -9.91 12.16
C SER A 582 1.33 -8.68 11.30
N SER A 583 2.15 -7.63 11.47
CA SER A 583 2.12 -6.45 10.60
C SER A 583 2.49 -6.75 9.13
N GLU A 584 3.06 -7.93 8.86
CA GLU A 584 3.47 -8.38 7.53
C GLU A 584 2.48 -9.38 6.92
N VAL A 585 1.18 -9.19 7.15
CA VAL A 585 0.12 -10.07 6.62
C VAL A 585 0.19 -10.25 5.09
N GLN A 586 0.73 -9.27 4.36
CA GLN A 586 0.94 -9.37 2.91
C GLN A 586 1.88 -10.53 2.54
N LEU A 587 2.87 -10.82 3.39
CA LEU A 587 3.75 -11.96 3.19
C LEU A 587 2.99 -13.28 3.31
N ALA A 588 2.06 -13.39 4.26
CA ALA A 588 1.19 -14.56 4.38
C ALA A 588 0.32 -14.75 3.13
N ILE A 589 -0.24 -13.67 2.57
CA ILE A 589 -1.05 -13.70 1.35
C ILE A 589 -0.24 -14.24 0.15
N VAL A 590 0.98 -13.74 -0.06
CA VAL A 590 1.85 -14.18 -1.16
C VAL A 590 2.31 -15.63 -0.96
N LEU A 591 2.67 -16.00 0.26
CA LEU A 591 3.11 -17.36 0.59
C LEU A 591 2.00 -18.38 0.38
N THR A 592 0.75 -18.04 0.69
CA THR A 592 -0.41 -18.92 0.46
C THR A 592 -0.50 -19.34 -1.00
N GLY A 593 -0.27 -18.43 -1.96
CA GLY A 593 -0.27 -18.80 -3.37
C GLY A 593 0.84 -19.79 -3.75
N SER A 594 1.99 -19.70 -3.10
CA SER A 594 3.10 -20.64 -3.31
C SER A 594 2.82 -21.99 -2.67
N VAL A 595 2.25 -22.00 -1.46
CA VAL A 595 1.81 -23.20 -0.75
C VAL A 595 0.77 -23.97 -1.58
N ILE A 596 -0.18 -23.27 -2.19
CA ILE A 596 -1.22 -23.89 -3.03
C ILE A 596 -0.63 -24.50 -4.29
N ARG A 597 0.26 -23.78 -4.99
CA ARG A 597 0.95 -24.32 -6.17
C ARG A 597 1.79 -25.56 -5.83
N LEU A 598 2.45 -25.57 -4.67
CA LEU A 598 3.17 -26.74 -4.17
C LEU A 598 2.22 -27.89 -3.79
N ALA A 599 1.07 -27.60 -3.17
CA ALA A 599 0.07 -28.62 -2.84
C ALA A 599 -0.46 -29.31 -4.11
N GLN A 600 -0.67 -28.53 -5.17
CA GLN A 600 -1.08 -29.01 -6.49
C GLN A 600 0.04 -29.77 -7.21
N SER A 601 1.29 -29.32 -7.13
CA SER A 601 2.44 -30.04 -7.71
C SER A 601 2.66 -31.40 -7.05
N LEU A 602 2.44 -31.47 -5.74
CA LEU A 602 2.41 -32.69 -4.93
C LEU A 602 1.11 -33.50 -5.10
N ARG A 603 0.13 -32.96 -5.85
CA ARG A 603 -1.18 -33.56 -6.14
C ARG A 603 -1.96 -33.95 -4.88
N LEU A 604 -1.86 -33.13 -3.83
CA LEU A 604 -2.56 -33.35 -2.56
C LEU A 604 -4.09 -33.27 -2.70
N ASN A 605 -4.57 -32.65 -3.79
CA ASN A 605 -5.99 -32.53 -4.16
C ASN A 605 -6.58 -33.80 -4.80
N SER A 606 -5.83 -34.91 -4.91
CA SER A 606 -6.33 -36.13 -5.54
C SER A 606 -6.13 -37.40 -4.70
N LYS A 607 -7.23 -38.13 -4.46
CA LYS A 607 -7.26 -39.47 -3.86
C LYS A 607 -6.37 -40.47 -4.61
N LYS A 608 -6.17 -40.29 -5.92
CA LYS A 608 -5.32 -41.16 -6.73
C LYS A 608 -3.89 -41.24 -6.18
N VAL A 609 -3.34 -40.13 -5.70
CA VAL A 609 -1.96 -40.09 -5.17
C VAL A 609 -1.85 -40.72 -3.78
N LEU A 610 -2.96 -40.87 -3.06
CA LEU A 610 -3.01 -41.57 -1.78
C LEU A 610 -2.95 -43.10 -1.95
N THR A 611 -3.30 -43.62 -3.13
CA THR A 611 -3.30 -45.06 -3.38
C THR A 611 -1.89 -45.65 -3.27
N GLY A 612 -1.73 -46.70 -2.46
CA GLY A 612 -0.45 -47.36 -2.23
C GLY A 612 0.41 -46.76 -1.11
N LEU A 613 0.01 -45.63 -0.51
CA LEU A 613 0.66 -45.08 0.69
C LEU A 613 0.17 -45.78 1.96
N SER A 614 0.91 -45.68 3.05
CA SER A 614 0.46 -46.18 4.36
C SER A 614 -0.72 -45.33 4.88
N LYS A 615 -1.57 -45.90 5.75
CA LYS A 615 -2.71 -45.16 6.31
C LYS A 615 -2.31 -43.84 7.00
N SER A 616 -1.23 -43.85 7.77
CA SER A 616 -0.71 -42.67 8.46
C SER A 616 -0.24 -41.59 7.47
N GLU A 617 0.44 -41.98 6.39
CA GLU A 617 0.88 -41.05 5.33
C GLU A 617 -0.33 -40.47 4.57
N GLN A 618 -1.35 -41.29 4.28
CA GLN A 618 -2.58 -40.83 3.64
C GLN A 618 -3.32 -39.81 4.51
N ALA A 619 -3.46 -40.11 5.81
CA ALA A 619 -4.07 -39.21 6.77
C ALA A 619 -3.30 -37.88 6.87
N HIS A 620 -1.97 -37.94 6.94
CA HIS A 620 -1.13 -36.75 7.00
C HIS A 620 -1.28 -35.85 5.76
N ARG A 621 -1.19 -36.43 4.56
CA ARG A 621 -1.38 -35.68 3.30
C ARG A 621 -2.78 -35.10 3.17
N THR A 622 -3.80 -35.81 3.64
CA THR A 622 -5.18 -35.34 3.68
C THR A 622 -5.33 -34.13 4.60
N ARG A 623 -4.73 -34.19 5.80
CA ARG A 623 -4.72 -33.06 6.75
C ARG A 623 -4.02 -31.84 6.13
N LEU A 624 -2.88 -32.03 5.46
CA LEU A 624 -2.17 -30.96 4.78
C LEU A 624 -2.99 -30.33 3.65
N PHE A 625 -3.64 -31.14 2.81
CA PHE A 625 -4.57 -30.61 1.81
C PHE A 625 -5.62 -29.70 2.47
N TRP A 626 -6.30 -30.18 3.51
CA TRP A 626 -7.35 -29.40 4.17
C TRP A 626 -6.83 -28.16 4.89
N LEU A 627 -5.64 -28.20 5.49
CA LEU A 627 -5.01 -27.00 6.05
C LEU A 627 -4.71 -25.97 4.96
N THR A 628 -4.15 -26.38 3.82
CA THR A 628 -3.93 -25.45 2.68
C THR A 628 -5.25 -24.90 2.13
N TYR A 629 -6.30 -25.72 2.09
CA TYR A 629 -7.63 -25.32 1.64
C TYR A 629 -8.25 -24.29 2.58
N ILE A 630 -8.16 -24.50 3.90
CA ILE A 630 -8.65 -23.56 4.91
C ILE A 630 -7.93 -22.22 4.79
N TYR A 631 -6.59 -22.22 4.78
CA TYR A 631 -5.81 -20.98 4.73
C TYR A 631 -5.90 -20.24 3.39
N ASP A 632 -6.16 -20.94 2.27
CA ASP A 632 -6.49 -20.32 0.98
C ASP A 632 -7.72 -19.40 1.10
N ARG A 633 -8.82 -19.92 1.67
CA ARG A 633 -10.06 -19.14 1.79
C ARG A 633 -9.97 -18.06 2.84
N GLU A 634 -9.28 -18.31 3.95
CA GLU A 634 -9.04 -17.30 4.96
C GLU A 634 -8.24 -16.12 4.41
N MET A 635 -7.16 -16.39 3.67
CA MET A 635 -6.36 -15.32 3.07
C MET A 635 -7.11 -14.62 1.94
N ALA A 636 -7.81 -15.37 1.07
CA ALA A 636 -8.65 -14.81 0.01
C ALA A 636 -9.73 -13.86 0.57
N GLN A 637 -10.39 -14.25 1.66
CA GLN A 637 -11.39 -13.41 2.32
C GLN A 637 -10.77 -12.15 2.92
N ARG A 638 -9.57 -12.24 3.52
CA ARG A 638 -8.87 -11.07 4.09
C ARG A 638 -8.32 -10.13 3.02
N SER A 639 -7.86 -10.64 1.88
CA SER A 639 -7.29 -9.84 0.79
C SER A 639 -8.31 -9.40 -0.26
N GLN A 640 -9.58 -9.82 -0.13
CA GLN A 640 -10.63 -9.62 -1.13
C GLN A 640 -10.23 -10.12 -2.53
N CYS A 641 -9.46 -11.20 -2.59
CA CYS A 641 -9.03 -11.85 -3.82
C CYS A 641 -9.77 -13.19 -4.01
N PRO A 642 -9.85 -13.72 -5.24
CA PRO A 642 -10.33 -15.07 -5.44
C PRO A 642 -9.40 -16.09 -4.77
N TYR A 643 -9.99 -17.11 -4.14
CA TYR A 643 -9.26 -18.28 -3.68
C TYR A 643 -8.77 -19.12 -4.88
N GLN A 644 -7.70 -19.88 -4.70
CA GLN A 644 -7.02 -20.56 -5.81
C GLN A 644 -7.37 -22.04 -5.93
N GLN A 645 -7.81 -22.68 -4.84
CA GLN A 645 -8.25 -24.08 -4.84
C GLN A 645 -9.75 -24.19 -5.11
N ALA A 646 -10.09 -24.28 -6.41
CA ALA A 646 -11.46 -24.48 -6.87
C ALA A 646 -12.06 -25.81 -6.35
N ASP A 647 -13.29 -25.78 -5.86
CA ASP A 647 -13.99 -26.96 -5.33
C ASP A 647 -14.13 -28.08 -6.37
N CYS A 648 -14.17 -27.74 -7.67
CA CYS A 648 -14.29 -28.71 -8.76
C CYS A 648 -12.98 -29.46 -9.09
N GLU A 649 -11.85 -29.00 -8.56
CA GLU A 649 -10.51 -29.55 -8.85
C GLU A 649 -10.02 -30.53 -7.78
N THR A 650 -10.87 -30.89 -6.80
CA THR A 650 -10.53 -31.84 -5.74
C THR A 650 -11.57 -32.95 -5.63
N ASP A 651 -11.09 -34.18 -5.42
CA ASP A 651 -11.93 -35.35 -5.13
C ASP A 651 -11.80 -35.81 -3.66
N MET A 652 -11.09 -35.03 -2.84
CA MET A 652 -10.78 -35.35 -1.44
C MET A 652 -12.02 -35.30 -0.55
N ASP A 653 -12.18 -36.30 0.33
CA ASP A 653 -13.23 -36.30 1.35
C ASP A 653 -12.87 -35.36 2.49
N LEU A 654 -13.88 -34.77 3.14
CA LEU A 654 -13.70 -34.01 4.37
C LEU A 654 -12.90 -34.81 5.41
N PRO A 655 -12.09 -34.14 6.27
CA PRO A 655 -11.29 -34.83 7.30
C PRO A 655 -12.16 -35.79 8.13
N GLU A 656 -11.64 -36.98 8.45
CA GLU A 656 -12.40 -38.02 9.17
C GLU A 656 -13.11 -37.45 10.40
N ALA A 657 -14.35 -37.90 10.65
CA ALA A 657 -15.14 -37.40 11.78
C ALA A 657 -14.52 -37.78 13.12
N ASN A 658 -13.99 -39.01 13.23
CA ASN A 658 -13.35 -39.56 14.41
C ASN A 658 -11.97 -40.15 14.00
N PRO A 659 -10.93 -39.30 13.84
CA PRO A 659 -9.59 -39.77 13.48
C PRO A 659 -8.97 -40.65 14.57
N GLU A 660 -8.26 -41.72 14.20
CA GLU A 660 -7.64 -42.68 15.15
C GLU A 660 -6.62 -42.03 16.10
N GLU A 661 -5.99 -40.92 15.69
CA GLU A 661 -4.93 -40.21 16.43
C GLU A 661 -5.46 -38.99 17.21
N ASP A 662 -6.79 -38.76 17.21
CA ASP A 662 -7.46 -37.56 17.76
C ASP A 662 -6.90 -36.21 17.24
N LEU A 663 -6.13 -36.22 16.15
CA LEU A 663 -5.57 -35.02 15.53
C LEU A 663 -6.66 -34.19 14.83
N GLY A 664 -6.64 -32.88 15.09
CA GLY A 664 -7.66 -31.93 14.64
C GLY A 664 -8.84 -31.79 15.61
N ILE A 665 -8.81 -32.46 16.77
CA ILE A 665 -9.87 -32.42 17.78
C ILE A 665 -9.50 -31.48 18.93
N ILE A 666 -10.46 -30.66 19.35
CA ILE A 666 -10.43 -29.94 20.61
C ILE A 666 -11.16 -30.77 21.66
N THR A 667 -10.46 -31.11 22.73
CA THR A 667 -11.02 -31.80 23.90
C THR A 667 -11.20 -30.84 25.06
N SER A 668 -12.31 -30.94 25.78
CA SER A 668 -12.54 -30.15 27.00
C SER A 668 -11.58 -30.53 28.11
N SER A 669 -11.30 -29.60 29.03
CA SER A 669 -10.53 -29.86 30.25
C SER A 669 -11.12 -30.95 31.16
N THR A 670 -12.41 -31.27 31.01
CA THR A 670 -13.13 -32.33 31.72
C THR A 670 -13.31 -33.61 30.89
N ASP A 671 -12.73 -33.69 29.68
CA ASP A 671 -12.91 -34.77 28.68
C ASP A 671 -14.37 -35.10 28.28
N THR A 672 -15.33 -34.24 28.63
CA THR A 672 -16.76 -34.43 28.34
C THR A 672 -17.17 -34.01 26.94
N ILE A 673 -16.39 -33.14 26.28
CA ILE A 673 -16.68 -32.63 24.93
C ILE A 673 -15.48 -32.87 24.03
N GLN A 674 -15.75 -33.52 22.90
CA GLN A 674 -14.82 -33.67 21.78
C GLN A 674 -15.42 -32.93 20.58
N PHE A 675 -14.66 -31.99 20.03
CA PHE A 675 -15.07 -31.19 18.88
C PHE A 675 -14.02 -31.29 17.77
N ASN A 676 -14.39 -31.86 16.63
CA ASN A 676 -13.49 -31.97 15.49
C ASN A 676 -13.33 -30.60 14.80
N TYR A 677 -12.41 -29.82 15.33
CA TYR A 677 -12.12 -28.45 14.93
C TYR A 677 -11.65 -28.36 13.48
N LEU A 678 -10.74 -29.25 13.06
CA LEU A 678 -10.21 -29.23 11.69
C LEU A 678 -11.31 -29.51 10.66
N ARG A 679 -12.16 -30.52 10.91
CA ARG A 679 -13.30 -30.83 10.03
C ARG A 679 -14.30 -29.68 9.98
N SER A 680 -14.60 -29.07 11.13
CA SER A 680 -15.50 -27.91 11.20
C SER A 680 -14.93 -26.72 10.42
N CYS A 681 -13.62 -26.43 10.54
CA CYS A 681 -12.94 -25.40 9.75
C CYS A 681 -12.98 -25.69 8.25
N ALA A 682 -12.78 -26.95 7.83
CA ALA A 682 -12.85 -27.34 6.43
C ALA A 682 -14.25 -27.12 5.82
N LYS A 683 -15.30 -27.50 6.56
CA LYS A 683 -16.69 -27.23 6.18
C LYS A 683 -16.98 -25.73 6.10
N PHE A 684 -16.50 -24.96 7.08
CA PHE A 684 -16.67 -23.52 7.08
C PHE A 684 -15.94 -22.85 5.90
N ALA A 685 -14.72 -23.28 5.60
CA ALA A 685 -13.94 -22.81 4.45
C ALA A 685 -14.67 -23.06 3.12
N PHE A 686 -15.41 -24.17 2.99
CA PHE A 686 -16.30 -24.41 1.84
C PHE A 686 -17.42 -23.37 1.75
N ILE A 687 -18.07 -23.04 2.87
CA ILE A 687 -19.11 -22.00 2.93
C ILE A 687 -18.53 -20.63 2.54
N GLN A 688 -17.32 -20.29 3.00
CA GLN A 688 -16.62 -19.06 2.60
C GLN A 688 -16.38 -19.00 1.09
N GLY A 689 -15.95 -20.12 0.48
CA GLY A 689 -15.81 -20.24 -0.97
C GLY A 689 -17.14 -20.02 -1.71
N LYS A 690 -18.23 -20.60 -1.23
CA LYS A 690 -19.58 -20.40 -1.78
C LYS A 690 -20.05 -18.95 -1.66
N ALA A 691 -19.80 -18.30 -0.52
CA ALA A 691 -20.10 -16.89 -0.33
C ALA A 691 -19.35 -16.03 -1.36
N HIS A 692 -18.06 -16.29 -1.59
CA HIS A 692 -17.28 -15.62 -2.64
C HIS A 692 -17.88 -15.86 -4.04
N ASP A 693 -18.10 -17.11 -4.43
CA ASP A 693 -18.60 -17.45 -5.77
C ASP A 693 -19.93 -16.78 -6.10
N LEU A 694 -20.86 -16.77 -5.13
CA LEU A 694 -22.22 -16.31 -5.34
C LEU A 694 -22.39 -14.79 -5.18
N LEU A 695 -21.57 -14.14 -4.35
CA LEU A 695 -21.76 -12.72 -4.00
C LEU A 695 -20.61 -11.79 -4.42
N TYR A 696 -19.40 -12.31 -4.62
CA TYR A 696 -18.19 -11.50 -4.84
C TYR A 696 -17.41 -11.85 -6.11
N SER A 697 -17.71 -12.96 -6.77
CA SER A 697 -17.07 -13.30 -8.05
C SER A 697 -17.40 -12.27 -9.13
N GLN A 698 -16.54 -12.14 -10.15
CA GLN A 698 -16.80 -11.23 -11.27
C GLN A 698 -18.16 -11.50 -11.95
N LYS A 699 -18.58 -12.76 -11.98
CA LYS A 699 -19.89 -13.17 -12.52
C LYS A 699 -21.05 -12.67 -11.64
N SER A 700 -20.87 -12.62 -10.33
CA SER A 700 -21.91 -12.21 -9.37
C SER A 700 -22.37 -10.75 -9.56
N HIS A 701 -21.54 -9.88 -10.13
CA HIS A 701 -21.92 -8.50 -10.44
C HIS A 701 -23.02 -8.39 -11.50
N THR A 702 -23.22 -9.44 -12.30
CA THR A 702 -24.29 -9.50 -13.31
C THR A 702 -25.63 -10.00 -12.76
N LEU A 703 -25.67 -10.45 -11.49
CA LEU A 703 -26.88 -11.00 -10.88
C LEU A 703 -27.88 -9.90 -10.51
N THR A 704 -29.17 -10.20 -10.68
CA THR A 704 -30.26 -9.33 -10.23
C THR A 704 -30.31 -9.25 -8.70
N PRO A 705 -30.87 -8.18 -8.12
CA PRO A 705 -31.03 -8.06 -6.66
C PRO A 705 -31.75 -9.26 -6.02
N GLU A 706 -32.77 -9.81 -6.67
CA GLU A 706 -33.53 -10.98 -6.19
C GLU A 706 -32.66 -12.25 -6.19
N SER A 707 -31.77 -12.38 -7.19
CA SER A 707 -30.85 -13.51 -7.28
C SER A 707 -29.74 -13.41 -6.23
N LYS A 708 -29.28 -12.20 -5.92
CA LYS A 708 -28.37 -11.95 -4.79
C LYS A 708 -29.04 -12.24 -3.44
N ALA A 709 -30.29 -11.81 -3.24
CA ALA A 709 -31.05 -12.11 -2.02
C ALA A 709 -31.24 -13.61 -1.81
N ARG A 710 -31.56 -14.37 -2.87
CA ARG A 710 -31.62 -15.85 -2.81
C ARG A 710 -30.28 -16.48 -2.47
N SER A 711 -29.19 -15.93 -2.99
CA SER A 711 -27.83 -16.41 -2.69
C SER A 711 -27.45 -16.16 -1.23
N ILE A 712 -27.79 -14.98 -0.69
CA ILE A 712 -27.60 -14.66 0.74
C ILE A 712 -28.38 -15.66 1.60
N ALA A 713 -29.67 -15.89 1.33
CA ALA A 713 -30.49 -16.83 2.10
C ALA A 713 -29.94 -18.27 2.08
N LEU A 714 -29.39 -18.71 0.94
CA LEU A 714 -28.72 -20.02 0.85
C LEU A 714 -27.49 -20.09 1.75
N ILE A 715 -26.65 -19.05 1.73
CA ILE A 715 -25.44 -19.00 2.57
C ILE A 715 -25.82 -18.94 4.05
N GLU A 716 -26.87 -18.20 4.41
CA GLU A 716 -27.37 -18.14 5.79
C GLU A 716 -27.82 -19.50 6.31
N GLU A 717 -28.53 -20.29 5.48
CA GLU A 717 -28.94 -21.64 5.88
C GLU A 717 -27.71 -22.56 6.05
N LEU A 718 -26.73 -22.49 5.14
CA LEU A 718 -25.48 -23.25 5.28
C LEU A 718 -24.70 -22.86 6.55
N LEU A 719 -24.64 -21.56 6.88
CA LEU A 719 -24.01 -21.08 8.10
C LEU A 719 -24.76 -21.59 9.35
N LYS A 720 -26.09 -21.60 9.31
CA LYS A 720 -26.94 -22.10 10.39
C LYS A 720 -26.75 -23.60 10.61
N GLU A 721 -26.82 -24.41 9.55
CA GLU A 721 -26.56 -25.85 9.60
C GLU A 721 -25.16 -26.14 10.18
N TRP A 722 -24.16 -25.37 9.76
CA TRP A 722 -22.80 -25.52 10.29
C TRP A 722 -22.69 -25.17 11.78
N VAL A 723 -23.37 -24.10 12.25
CA VAL A 723 -23.42 -23.75 13.68
C VAL A 723 -24.13 -24.84 14.49
N GLU A 724 -25.20 -25.45 13.96
CA GLU A 724 -25.94 -26.52 14.64
C GLU A 724 -25.11 -27.80 14.85
N GLU A 725 -24.06 -28.02 14.03
CA GLU A 725 -23.09 -29.10 14.24
C GLU A 725 -22.09 -28.82 15.38
N ILE A 726 -21.93 -27.57 15.80
CA ILE A 726 -21.05 -27.20 16.91
C ILE A 726 -21.78 -27.53 18.23
N PRO A 727 -21.09 -28.10 19.24
CA PRO A 727 -21.69 -28.35 20.54
C PRO A 727 -22.27 -27.05 21.16
N PRO A 728 -23.52 -27.03 21.65
CA PRO A 728 -24.17 -25.80 22.14
C PRO A 728 -23.42 -25.06 23.24
N VAL A 729 -22.69 -25.79 24.09
CA VAL A 729 -21.82 -25.22 25.12
C VAL A 729 -20.71 -24.34 24.53
N LEU A 730 -20.29 -24.59 23.29
CA LEU A 730 -19.26 -23.83 22.59
C LEU A 730 -19.84 -22.64 21.80
N HIS A 731 -21.15 -22.36 21.91
CA HIS A 731 -21.80 -21.20 21.28
C HIS A 731 -21.70 -19.93 22.14
N THR A 732 -21.32 -20.07 23.41
CA THR A 732 -21.30 -18.96 24.37
C THR A 732 -19.91 -18.74 24.94
N THR A 733 -19.59 -17.48 25.23
CA THR A 733 -18.34 -17.08 25.89
C THR A 733 -18.15 -17.81 27.22
N GLU A 734 -19.20 -17.93 28.02
CA GLU A 734 -19.18 -18.60 29.31
C GLU A 734 -18.86 -20.09 29.16
N GLY A 735 -19.52 -20.79 28.24
CA GLY A 735 -19.29 -22.21 28.02
C GLY A 735 -17.89 -22.50 27.46
N ILE A 736 -17.39 -21.67 26.54
CA ILE A 736 -16.00 -21.75 26.04
C ILE A 736 -15.01 -21.56 27.20
N ASN A 737 -15.19 -20.53 28.02
CA ASN A 737 -14.27 -20.20 29.11
C ASN A 737 -14.25 -21.25 30.23
N LYS A 738 -15.39 -21.86 30.53
CA LYS A 738 -15.48 -22.90 31.57
C LYS A 738 -14.92 -24.25 31.13
N THR A 739 -14.95 -24.54 29.83
CA THR A 739 -14.80 -25.91 29.33
C THR A 739 -13.46 -26.16 28.65
N LEU A 740 -12.91 -25.15 27.95
CA LEU A 740 -11.76 -25.33 27.07
C LEU A 740 -10.44 -24.83 27.68
N SER A 741 -9.34 -25.47 27.29
CA SER A 741 -7.98 -25.02 27.63
C SER A 741 -7.69 -23.63 27.02
N PRO A 742 -6.71 -22.86 27.56
CA PRO A 742 -6.38 -21.53 27.03
C PRO A 742 -6.16 -21.49 25.51
N LEU A 743 -5.43 -22.46 24.95
CA LEU A 743 -5.20 -22.53 23.50
C LEU A 743 -6.48 -22.88 22.73
N ALA A 744 -7.26 -23.85 23.21
CA ALA A 744 -8.53 -24.20 22.59
C ALA A 744 -9.52 -23.02 22.57
N ARG A 745 -9.50 -22.16 23.61
CA ARG A 745 -10.27 -20.90 23.62
C ARG A 745 -9.82 -19.93 22.53
N VAL A 746 -8.52 -19.79 22.30
CA VAL A 746 -7.99 -18.99 21.17
C VAL A 746 -8.45 -19.57 19.84
N MET A 747 -8.41 -20.90 19.66
CA MET A 747 -8.87 -21.55 18.42
C MET A 747 -10.37 -21.35 18.18
N MET A 748 -11.18 -21.43 19.23
CA MET A 748 -12.61 -21.12 19.12
C MET A 748 -12.87 -19.63 18.85
N THR A 749 -12.08 -18.73 19.42
CA THR A 749 -12.17 -17.30 19.13
C THR A 749 -11.85 -17.02 17.66
N ASN A 750 -10.84 -17.68 17.09
CA ASN A 750 -10.55 -17.64 15.65
C ASN A 750 -11.73 -18.10 14.81
N LEU A 751 -12.34 -19.22 15.17
CA LEU A 751 -13.47 -19.77 14.44
C LEU A 751 -14.68 -18.83 14.45
N TRP A 752 -15.06 -18.32 15.63
CA TRP A 752 -16.18 -17.39 15.79
C TRP A 752 -15.93 -16.03 15.14
N SER A 753 -14.69 -15.53 15.19
CA SER A 753 -14.26 -14.30 14.50
C SER A 753 -14.45 -14.43 12.99
N ARG A 754 -14.04 -15.56 12.38
CA ARG A 754 -14.23 -15.81 10.94
C ARG A 754 -15.70 -15.98 10.60
N HIS A 755 -16.49 -16.63 11.45
CA HIS A 755 -17.94 -16.77 11.28
C HIS A 755 -18.65 -15.41 11.19
N ILE A 756 -18.41 -14.52 12.15
CA ILE A 756 -19.05 -13.19 12.11
C ILE A 756 -18.52 -12.36 10.94
N GLU A 757 -17.23 -12.44 10.60
CA GLU A 757 -16.68 -11.73 9.44
C GLU A 757 -17.36 -12.14 8.13
N THR A 758 -17.61 -13.42 7.91
CA THR A 758 -18.35 -13.91 6.74
C THR A 758 -19.80 -13.41 6.76
N ARG A 759 -20.46 -13.43 7.92
CA ARG A 759 -21.85 -13.00 8.06
C ARG A 759 -22.02 -11.49 7.82
N ILE A 760 -21.17 -10.64 8.40
CA ILE A 760 -21.24 -9.19 8.13
C ILE A 760 -20.94 -8.87 6.66
N LYS A 761 -20.05 -9.65 6.01
CA LYS A 761 -19.75 -9.50 4.59
C LYS A 761 -20.99 -9.78 3.74
N ILE A 762 -21.65 -10.92 3.87
CA ILE A 762 -22.82 -11.25 3.02
C ILE A 762 -23.96 -10.23 3.11
N HIS A 763 -24.07 -9.50 4.22
CA HIS A 763 -25.04 -8.41 4.41
C HIS A 763 -24.51 -7.01 4.04
N SER A 764 -23.30 -6.92 3.49
CA SER A 764 -22.62 -5.66 3.14
C SER A 764 -22.39 -4.72 4.33
N ILE A 765 -22.23 -5.28 5.54
CA ILE A 765 -21.94 -4.55 6.80
C ILE A 765 -20.44 -4.64 7.11
N PHE A 766 -19.60 -4.28 6.16
CA PHE A 766 -18.14 -4.41 6.30
C PHE A 766 -17.45 -3.06 6.12
N THR A 767 -16.35 -2.83 6.84
CA THR A 767 -15.64 -1.53 6.94
C THR A 767 -15.07 -0.98 5.64
N PHE A 768 -15.14 -1.73 4.54
CA PHE A 768 -14.68 -1.32 3.22
C PHE A 768 -15.82 -1.17 2.19
N GLU A 769 -17.07 -1.38 2.59
CA GLU A 769 -18.24 -1.17 1.73
C GLU A 769 -18.69 0.29 1.80
N ASP A 770 -18.62 1.01 0.67
CA ASP A 770 -18.95 2.45 0.59
C ASP A 770 -20.36 2.74 1.13
N THR A 771 -21.32 1.85 0.89
CA THR A 771 -22.71 2.00 1.35
C THR A 771 -22.80 1.99 2.87
N TRP A 772 -22.10 1.06 3.52
CA TRP A 772 -22.02 0.95 4.98
C TRP A 772 -21.24 2.11 5.58
N ILE A 773 -20.07 2.45 5.05
CA ILE A 773 -19.26 3.58 5.54
C ILE A 773 -20.05 4.89 5.43
N ASN A 774 -20.71 5.13 4.30
CA ASN A 774 -21.53 6.33 4.11
C ASN A 774 -22.70 6.37 5.09
N ARG A 775 -23.32 5.22 5.40
CA ARG A 775 -24.34 5.14 6.45
C ARG A 775 -23.74 5.53 7.81
N VAL A 776 -22.65 4.89 8.21
CA VAL A 776 -22.01 5.11 9.51
C VAL A 776 -21.62 6.59 9.67
N ARG A 777 -21.02 7.20 8.64
CA ARG A 777 -20.65 8.63 8.63
C ARG A 777 -21.86 9.55 8.77
N ARG A 778 -23.04 9.15 8.30
CA ARG A 778 -24.26 9.97 8.42
C ARG A 778 -24.71 10.16 9.86
N TYR A 779 -24.48 9.20 10.76
CA TYR A 779 -24.78 9.39 12.20
C TYR A 779 -23.90 10.46 12.87
N LEU A 780 -22.74 10.78 12.27
CA LEU A 780 -21.89 11.87 12.73
C LEU A 780 -22.28 13.23 12.15
N SER A 781 -23.20 13.26 11.18
CA SER A 781 -23.65 14.50 10.54
C SER A 781 -24.75 15.19 11.35
N PRO A 782 -24.64 16.52 11.58
CA PRO A 782 -25.70 17.33 12.19
C PRO A 782 -27.03 17.26 11.44
N ALA A 783 -27.01 16.86 10.16
CA ALA A 783 -28.21 16.68 9.37
C ALA A 783 -29.11 15.55 9.91
N VAL A 784 -28.51 14.46 10.41
CA VAL A 784 -29.20 13.25 10.87
C VAL A 784 -29.45 13.26 12.38
N ILE A 785 -28.46 13.68 13.16
CA ILE A 785 -28.55 13.88 14.60
C ILE A 785 -28.25 15.35 14.87
N ASP A 786 -29.28 16.12 15.23
CA ASP A 786 -29.10 17.55 15.56
C ASP A 786 -28.26 17.71 16.83
N ILE A 787 -27.33 18.65 16.88
CA ILE A 787 -26.40 18.86 18.01
C ILE A 787 -26.55 20.29 18.57
N SER A 788 -27.64 20.97 18.22
CA SER A 788 -27.85 22.38 18.59
C SER A 788 -28.18 22.62 20.07
N ASP A 789 -28.49 21.56 20.84
CA ASP A 789 -28.85 21.62 22.25
C ASP A 789 -27.93 20.75 23.13
N ASP A 790 -28.00 20.90 24.46
CA ASP A 790 -27.23 20.11 25.46
C ASP A 790 -27.47 18.58 25.38
N ILE A 791 -28.49 18.14 24.63
CA ILE A 791 -28.86 16.73 24.42
C ILE A 791 -29.03 16.49 22.90
N ASP A 792 -28.29 15.52 22.36
CA ASP A 792 -28.35 15.09 20.95
C ASP A 792 -29.81 14.91 20.47
N GLY A 793 -30.13 15.51 19.32
CA GLY A 793 -31.37 15.47 18.52
C GLY A 793 -31.82 14.06 18.11
N GLU A 794 -33.10 13.91 17.73
CA GLU A 794 -33.64 12.59 17.41
C GLU A 794 -33.08 12.15 16.07
N VAL A 795 -32.78 10.86 15.92
CA VAL A 795 -32.28 10.31 14.66
C VAL A 795 -33.33 10.51 13.57
N LYS A 796 -33.03 11.35 12.57
CA LYS A 796 -33.88 11.56 11.39
C LYS A 796 -33.79 10.37 10.43
N ARG A 797 -34.53 9.31 10.75
CA ARG A 797 -34.52 8.03 10.00
C ARG A 797 -34.95 8.15 8.54
N ALA A 798 -35.74 9.16 8.18
CA ALA A 798 -36.22 9.37 6.81
C ALA A 798 -35.07 9.62 5.81
N ASP A 799 -33.93 10.13 6.28
CA ASP A 799 -32.77 10.44 5.45
C ASP A 799 -31.73 9.32 5.43
N LEU A 800 -32.00 8.19 6.09
CA LEU A 800 -31.13 7.02 6.15
C LEU A 800 -31.66 5.89 5.26
N THR A 801 -30.75 5.10 4.70
CA THR A 801 -31.14 3.84 4.05
C THR A 801 -31.77 2.88 5.07
N PRO A 802 -32.53 1.85 4.67
CA PRO A 802 -32.93 0.80 5.61
C PRO A 802 -31.72 0.04 6.16
N LEU A 803 -31.83 -0.50 7.37
CA LEU A 803 -30.85 -1.46 7.88
C LEU A 803 -30.84 -2.73 7.02
N PRO A 804 -29.68 -3.38 6.82
CA PRO A 804 -29.62 -4.63 6.07
C PRO A 804 -30.46 -5.74 6.72
N ALA A 805 -30.91 -6.71 5.91
CA ALA A 805 -31.50 -7.94 6.43
C ALA A 805 -30.50 -8.70 7.32
N GLY A 806 -30.97 -9.51 8.27
CA GLY A 806 -30.10 -10.27 9.19
C GLY A 806 -29.42 -9.43 10.27
N TRP A 807 -29.89 -8.20 10.50
CA TRP A 807 -29.29 -7.26 11.47
C TRP A 807 -29.20 -7.83 12.88
N GLY A 808 -30.30 -8.41 13.40
CA GLY A 808 -30.36 -8.93 14.77
C GLY A 808 -29.34 -10.04 15.01
N GLU A 809 -29.20 -10.96 14.05
CA GLU A 809 -28.24 -12.05 14.08
C GLU A 809 -26.80 -11.53 13.98
N CYS A 810 -26.53 -10.51 13.16
CA CYS A 810 -25.21 -9.89 13.08
C CYS A 810 -24.83 -9.24 14.42
N VAL A 811 -25.74 -8.49 15.04
CA VAL A 811 -25.51 -7.85 16.35
C VAL A 811 -25.31 -8.91 17.44
N GLY A 812 -26.14 -9.96 17.48
CA GLY A 812 -26.00 -11.05 18.44
C GLY A 812 -24.64 -11.76 18.35
N ASN A 813 -24.21 -12.09 17.13
CA ASN A 813 -22.91 -12.73 16.91
C ASN A 813 -21.72 -11.77 17.18
N ALA A 814 -21.88 -10.47 16.92
CA ALA A 814 -20.87 -9.46 17.25
C ALA A 814 -20.64 -9.35 18.77
N ARG A 815 -21.69 -9.46 19.60
CA ARG A 815 -21.56 -9.52 21.07
C ARG A 815 -20.70 -10.70 21.50
N VAL A 816 -21.04 -11.90 21.05
CA VAL A 816 -20.27 -13.13 21.37
C VAL A 816 -18.82 -13.00 20.94
N CYS A 817 -18.55 -12.46 19.74
CA CYS A 817 -17.19 -12.26 19.26
C CYS A 817 -16.38 -11.28 20.13
N LEU A 818 -16.96 -10.13 20.48
CA LEU A 818 -16.28 -9.12 21.32
C LEU A 818 -16.08 -9.58 22.77
N GLU A 819 -17.01 -10.35 23.33
CA GLU A 819 -16.86 -10.98 24.65
C GLU A 819 -15.71 -12.02 24.65
N LEU A 820 -15.59 -12.82 23.59
CA LEU A 820 -14.48 -13.78 23.45
C LEU A 820 -13.14 -13.07 23.30
N ILE A 821 -13.07 -12.02 22.49
CA ILE A 821 -11.84 -11.22 22.29
C ILE A 821 -11.42 -10.54 23.59
N SER A 822 -12.37 -9.94 24.33
CA SER A 822 -12.07 -9.25 25.60
C SER A 822 -11.73 -10.21 26.76
N SER A 823 -12.20 -11.45 26.72
CA SER A 823 -11.87 -12.47 27.73
C SER A 823 -10.60 -13.27 27.43
N THR A 824 -10.04 -13.14 26.24
CA THR A 824 -8.79 -13.81 25.82
C THR A 824 -7.58 -12.94 26.16
N LYS A 825 -6.46 -13.55 26.58
CA LYS A 825 -5.18 -12.84 26.74
C LYS A 825 -4.74 -12.30 25.38
N LEU A 826 -4.82 -10.99 25.17
CA LEU A 826 -4.37 -10.37 23.93
C LEU A 826 -2.84 -10.40 23.84
N THR A 827 -2.35 -11.24 22.94
CA THR A 827 -0.98 -11.18 22.43
C THR A 827 -0.97 -10.33 21.15
N GLU A 828 0.20 -9.85 20.74
CA GLU A 828 0.37 -9.16 19.45
C GLU A 828 -0.21 -10.00 18.29
N TYR A 829 -0.02 -11.32 18.32
CA TYR A 829 -0.54 -12.24 17.30
C TYR A 829 -2.07 -12.27 17.24
N ILE A 830 -2.72 -12.46 18.39
CA ILE A 830 -4.18 -12.50 18.51
C ILE A 830 -4.79 -11.16 18.09
N LEU A 831 -4.13 -10.06 18.46
CA LEU A 831 -4.54 -8.74 18.08
C LEU A 831 -4.60 -8.56 16.55
N TRP A 832 -3.50 -8.85 15.85
CA TRP A 832 -3.43 -8.75 14.39
C TRP A 832 -4.41 -9.67 13.68
N LEU A 833 -4.76 -10.80 14.30
CA LEU A 833 -5.69 -11.77 13.74
C LEU A 833 -7.15 -11.27 13.80
N HIS A 834 -7.54 -10.54 14.84
CA HIS A 834 -8.94 -10.16 15.06
C HIS A 834 -9.28 -8.68 14.80
N THR A 835 -8.30 -7.79 14.66
CA THR A 835 -8.58 -6.34 14.56
C THR A 835 -9.54 -6.01 13.41
N CYS A 836 -9.37 -6.65 12.24
CA CYS A 836 -10.25 -6.45 11.07
C CYS A 836 -11.68 -6.97 11.26
N THR A 837 -11.93 -7.84 12.25
CA THR A 837 -13.27 -8.33 12.60
C THR A 837 -13.85 -7.54 13.77
N ALA A 838 -13.02 -7.20 14.75
CA ALA A 838 -13.44 -6.64 16.02
C ALA A 838 -13.92 -5.18 15.89
N LEU A 839 -13.26 -4.36 15.07
CA LEU A 839 -13.68 -2.97 14.81
C LEU A 839 -15.07 -2.90 14.12
N PRO A 840 -15.36 -3.67 13.05
CA PRO A 840 -16.72 -3.78 12.52
C PRO A 840 -17.76 -4.22 13.56
N CYS A 841 -17.44 -5.21 14.40
CA CYS A 841 -18.34 -5.66 15.47
C CYS A 841 -18.62 -4.55 16.49
N LEU A 842 -17.61 -3.75 16.84
CA LEU A 842 -17.72 -2.61 17.74
C LEU A 842 -18.69 -1.56 17.15
N ILE A 843 -18.46 -1.16 15.90
CA ILE A 843 -19.33 -0.20 15.18
C ILE A 843 -20.75 -0.75 15.07
N LEU A 844 -20.92 -2.05 14.85
CA LEU A 844 -22.23 -2.68 14.71
C LEU A 844 -23.06 -2.55 16.00
N ILE A 845 -22.46 -2.81 17.17
CA ILE A 845 -23.13 -2.64 18.47
C ILE A 845 -23.43 -1.16 18.75
N ILE A 846 -22.49 -0.26 18.46
CA ILE A 846 -22.70 1.19 18.64
C ILE A 846 -23.87 1.69 17.79
N VAL A 847 -23.92 1.31 16.51
CA VAL A 847 -25.03 1.69 15.62
C VAL A 847 -26.34 1.06 16.08
N ASN A 848 -26.33 -0.16 16.63
CA ASN A 848 -27.52 -0.78 17.21
C ASN A 848 -28.08 0.02 18.39
N MET A 849 -27.20 0.57 19.26
CA MET A 849 -27.61 1.45 20.36
C MET A 849 -28.15 2.81 19.88
N ILE A 850 -27.68 3.32 18.73
CA ILE A 850 -28.22 4.55 18.13
C ILE A 850 -29.62 4.31 17.55
N GLU A 851 -29.81 3.20 16.82
CA GLU A 851 -31.08 2.90 16.14
C GLU A 851 -32.16 2.43 17.11
N PHE A 852 -31.78 1.66 18.13
CA PHE A 852 -32.65 1.03 19.12
C PHE A 852 -32.19 1.34 20.56
N PRO A 853 -32.26 2.60 21.01
CA PRO A 853 -31.70 3.05 22.29
C PRO A 853 -32.37 2.45 23.53
N ASP A 854 -33.51 1.79 23.38
CA ASP A 854 -34.28 1.17 24.47
C ASP A 854 -34.40 -0.36 24.38
N HIS A 855 -33.52 -1.02 23.62
CA HIS A 855 -33.53 -2.48 23.54
C HIS A 855 -33.12 -3.15 24.86
N ASP A 856 -33.58 -4.38 25.08
CA ASP A 856 -33.42 -5.12 26.35
C ASP A 856 -31.96 -5.27 26.82
N LEU A 857 -31.00 -5.30 25.88
CA LEU A 857 -29.58 -5.53 26.18
C LEU A 857 -28.73 -4.25 26.29
N VAL A 858 -29.32 -3.05 26.36
CA VAL A 858 -28.59 -1.77 26.17
C VAL A 858 -27.53 -1.54 27.25
N THR A 859 -27.83 -1.93 28.49
CA THR A 859 -26.89 -1.87 29.61
C THR A 859 -25.76 -2.89 29.47
N GLN A 860 -26.03 -4.06 28.87
CA GLN A 860 -25.01 -5.08 28.62
C GLN A 860 -24.08 -4.63 27.49
N ASP A 861 -24.64 -4.09 26.41
CA ASP A 861 -23.89 -3.55 25.28
C ASP A 861 -22.99 -2.39 25.73
N ARG A 862 -23.47 -1.50 26.60
CA ARG A 862 -22.66 -0.43 27.19
C ARG A 862 -21.42 -0.99 27.92
N LYS A 863 -21.63 -1.94 28.84
CA LYS A 863 -20.54 -2.57 29.60
C LYS A 863 -19.53 -3.28 28.71
N LEU A 864 -20.02 -3.96 27.67
CA LEU A 864 -19.18 -4.64 26.69
C LEU A 864 -18.34 -3.62 25.90
N LEU A 865 -18.95 -2.54 25.41
CA LEU A 865 -18.24 -1.48 24.68
C LEU A 865 -17.16 -0.81 25.54
N ASP A 866 -17.44 -0.51 26.81
CA ASP A 866 -16.44 0.11 27.70
C ASP A 866 -15.24 -0.81 27.95
N SER A 867 -15.49 -2.11 28.15
CA SER A 867 -14.43 -3.13 28.23
C SER A 867 -13.61 -3.20 26.94
N CYS A 868 -14.29 -3.22 25.79
CA CYS A 868 -13.66 -3.28 24.47
C CYS A 868 -12.83 -2.03 24.15
N PHE A 869 -13.33 -0.82 24.42
CA PHE A 869 -12.55 0.41 24.21
C PHE A 869 -11.30 0.43 25.10
N GLY A 870 -11.39 0.02 26.37
CA GLY A 870 -10.20 -0.12 27.23
C GLY A 870 -9.16 -1.07 26.66
N VAL A 871 -9.60 -2.18 26.04
CA VAL A 871 -8.72 -3.11 25.32
C VAL A 871 -8.15 -2.48 24.06
N PHE A 872 -8.97 -1.91 23.18
CA PHE A 872 -8.55 -1.35 21.89
C PHE A 872 -7.64 -0.13 22.04
N ASP A 873 -7.92 0.78 22.97
CA ASP A 873 -7.09 1.95 23.28
C ASP A 873 -5.71 1.50 23.82
N GLY A 874 -5.68 0.47 24.67
CA GLY A 874 -4.45 -0.14 25.17
C GLY A 874 -3.64 -0.88 24.08
N VAL A 875 -4.31 -1.26 23.01
CA VAL A 875 -3.80 -2.02 21.85
C VAL A 875 -3.24 -1.11 20.76
N MET A 876 -3.77 0.11 20.60
CA MET A 876 -3.34 1.08 19.58
C MET A 876 -1.84 1.39 19.61
N LYS A 877 -1.18 1.22 20.76
CA LYS A 877 0.28 1.37 20.89
C LYS A 877 1.09 0.33 20.10
N TYR A 878 0.48 -0.78 19.71
CA TYR A 878 1.13 -1.88 18.96
C TYR A 878 0.72 -1.95 17.49
N LEU A 879 -0.30 -1.18 17.08
CA LEU A 879 -0.76 -1.10 15.69
C LEU A 879 -0.19 0.16 15.01
N PRO A 880 0.01 0.14 13.68
CA PRO A 880 0.28 1.35 12.92
C PRO A 880 -0.84 2.38 13.14
N LYS A 881 -0.47 3.65 13.29
CA LYS A 881 -1.43 4.71 13.60
C LYS A 881 -2.54 4.80 12.55
N GLU A 882 -2.21 4.89 11.26
CA GLU A 882 -3.23 4.87 10.21
C GLU A 882 -3.36 3.49 9.55
N PRO A 883 -4.57 3.01 9.22
CA PRO A 883 -5.89 3.65 9.38
C PRO A 883 -6.62 3.34 10.71
N PHE A 884 -6.00 2.57 11.61
CA PHE A 884 -6.67 2.07 12.82
C PHE A 884 -7.10 3.18 13.80
N ASP A 885 -6.27 4.22 13.97
CA ASP A 885 -6.55 5.37 14.84
C ASP A 885 -7.75 6.18 14.33
N THR A 886 -7.85 6.35 13.00
CA THR A 886 -9.00 7.01 12.37
C THR A 886 -10.29 6.24 12.63
N ILE A 887 -10.29 4.91 12.44
CA ILE A 887 -11.49 4.08 12.64
C ILE A 887 -11.87 4.02 14.12
N LEU A 888 -10.91 3.95 15.03
CA LEU A 888 -11.17 3.95 16.47
C LEU A 888 -11.67 5.32 16.94
N SER A 889 -11.11 6.41 16.43
CA SER A 889 -11.59 7.78 16.68
C SER A 889 -13.04 7.96 16.20
N ILE A 890 -13.36 7.49 14.99
CA ILE A 890 -14.74 7.46 14.48
C ILE A 890 -15.63 6.63 15.40
N SER A 891 -15.16 5.47 15.87
CA SER A 891 -15.91 4.60 16.78
C SER A 891 -16.18 5.30 18.12
N HIS A 892 -15.21 6.04 18.67
CA HIS A 892 -15.38 6.87 19.87
C HIS A 892 -16.41 7.99 19.65
N GLN A 893 -16.39 8.65 18.49
CA GLN A 893 -17.38 9.68 18.16
C GLN A 893 -18.79 9.09 18.03
N LEU A 894 -18.93 7.93 17.39
CA LEU A 894 -20.20 7.22 17.29
C LEU A 894 -20.70 6.75 18.66
N ASP A 895 -19.80 6.28 19.52
CA ASP A 895 -20.13 5.86 20.90
C ASP A 895 -20.70 7.03 21.71
N ARG A 896 -20.17 8.24 21.53
CA ARG A 896 -20.75 9.45 22.13
C ARG A 896 -22.18 9.69 21.66
N ARG A 897 -22.47 9.50 20.36
CA ARG A 897 -23.84 9.62 19.82
C ARG A 897 -24.77 8.55 20.38
N ALA A 898 -24.29 7.30 20.50
CA ALA A 898 -25.05 6.23 21.10
C ALA A 898 -25.44 6.54 22.56
N LYS A 899 -24.48 7.04 23.36
CA LYS A 899 -24.73 7.49 24.75
C LYS A 899 -25.80 8.60 24.79
N GLY A 900 -25.71 9.59 23.90
CA GLY A 900 -26.69 10.67 23.80
C GLY A 900 -28.12 10.17 23.51
N GLN A 901 -28.27 9.25 22.55
CA GLN A 901 -29.58 8.69 22.21
C GLN A 901 -30.18 7.86 23.36
N VAL A 902 -29.38 6.99 23.99
CA VAL A 902 -29.82 6.20 25.15
C VAL A 902 -30.24 7.12 26.30
N TYR A 903 -29.41 8.12 26.63
CA TYR A 903 -29.70 9.07 27.70
C TYR A 903 -31.02 9.82 27.46
N ARG A 904 -31.26 10.30 26.24
CA ARG A 904 -32.54 10.93 25.88
C ARG A 904 -33.72 9.99 26.08
N THR A 905 -33.65 8.77 25.56
CA THR A 905 -34.78 7.84 25.63
C THR A 905 -35.10 7.47 27.08
N MET A 906 -34.09 7.33 27.93
CA MET A 906 -34.28 7.09 29.37
C MET A 906 -34.90 8.30 30.08
N LEU A 907 -34.47 9.53 29.77
CA LEU A 907 -35.11 10.76 30.28
C LEU A 907 -36.59 10.83 29.90
N GLY A 908 -36.93 10.48 28.65
CA GLY A 908 -38.32 10.42 28.17
C GLY A 908 -39.19 9.38 28.90
N LYS A 909 -38.57 8.33 29.45
CA LYS A 909 -39.25 7.27 30.23
C LYS A 909 -39.30 7.56 31.74
N GLY A 910 -38.65 8.61 32.23
CA GLY A 910 -38.63 8.99 33.65
C GLY A 910 -37.80 8.04 34.53
N ASP A 911 -36.92 7.23 33.94
CA ASP A 911 -36.06 6.29 34.68
C ASP A 911 -34.71 6.95 35.03
N MET A 912 -34.58 7.36 36.29
CA MET A 912 -33.40 8.06 36.83
C MET A 912 -32.30 7.10 37.34
N SER A 913 -32.48 5.78 37.22
CA SER A 913 -31.59 4.80 37.84
C SER A 913 -30.22 4.61 37.14
N TYR A 914 -30.05 5.16 35.92
CA TYR A 914 -28.87 4.97 35.06
C TYR A 914 -28.03 6.25 34.86
N GLN A 915 -28.22 7.26 35.71
CA GLN A 915 -27.69 8.61 35.52
C GLN A 915 -26.14 8.67 35.53
N GLU A 916 -25.46 7.74 36.22
CA GLU A 916 -23.99 7.70 36.31
C GLU A 916 -23.31 6.99 35.13
N ASP A 917 -23.97 6.01 34.49
CA ASP A 917 -23.34 5.16 33.45
C ASP A 917 -23.30 5.81 32.05
N PHE A 918 -24.10 6.87 31.82
CA PHE A 918 -24.28 7.48 30.48
C PHE A 918 -24.08 9.01 30.41
N GLN A 919 -23.75 9.68 31.52
CA GLN A 919 -23.45 11.12 31.51
C GLN A 919 -22.06 11.42 30.93
N MET A 920 -21.96 12.39 30.01
CA MET A 920 -20.66 12.96 29.61
C MET A 920 -20.03 13.69 30.80
N SER A 921 -18.74 13.46 31.05
CA SER A 921 -18.03 14.23 32.07
C SER A 921 -17.99 15.72 31.68
N PRO A 922 -18.15 16.66 32.63
CA PRO A 922 -18.07 18.09 32.32
C PRO A 922 -16.75 18.48 31.64
N SER A 923 -15.64 17.83 31.97
CA SER A 923 -14.35 18.04 31.32
C SER A 923 -14.34 17.68 29.83
N THR A 924 -15.17 16.73 29.41
CA THR A 924 -15.28 16.33 28.00
C THR A 924 -16.16 17.30 27.21
N ALA A 925 -17.16 17.92 27.85
CA ALA A 925 -17.99 18.96 27.24
C ALA A 925 -17.19 20.25 26.97
N TRP A 926 -16.22 20.58 27.82
CA TRP A 926 -15.35 21.75 27.62
C TRP A 926 -14.35 21.58 26.47
N ALA A 927 -13.81 20.37 26.25
CA ALA A 927 -12.96 20.08 25.10
C ALA A 927 -13.70 20.22 23.75
N LEU A 928 -15.04 20.16 23.78
CA LEU A 928 -15.92 20.25 22.62
C LEU A 928 -16.13 21.68 22.10
N LEU A 929 -15.89 22.68 22.96
CA LEU A 929 -16.01 24.09 22.61
C LEU A 929 -14.72 24.65 21.99
N ASP A 930 -13.56 24.09 22.35
CA ASP A 930 -12.26 24.51 21.79
C ASP A 930 -12.07 24.03 20.32
N ASP A 931 -12.76 22.98 19.89
CA ASP A 931 -12.68 22.43 18.51
C ASP A 931 -13.67 23.08 17.50
N ILE A 932 -14.50 24.04 17.94
CA ILE A 932 -15.53 24.68 17.08
C ILE A 932 -15.17 26.11 16.64
N GLU A 933 -14.03 26.68 17.05
CA GLU A 933 -13.70 28.06 16.70
C GLU A 933 -12.68 28.24 15.54
N PHE A 934 -13.27 28.61 14.40
CA PHE A 934 -12.81 29.45 13.28
C PHE A 934 -12.11 28.84 12.06
N GLN A 935 -12.94 28.66 11.02
CA GLN A 935 -12.64 28.71 9.58
C GLN A 935 -11.97 30.02 9.13
#